data_AF-W7QRK0-F1
#
_entry.id   AF-W7QRK0-F1
#
_cell.length_a   1.000
_cell.length_b   1.000
_cell.length_c   1.000
_cell.angle_alpha   90.00
_cell.angle_beta   90.00
_cell.angle_gamma   90.00
#
_symmetry.space_group_name_H-M   'P 1'
#
loop_
_entity.id
_entity.type
_entity.pdbx_description
1 polymer ?
#
loop_
_entity_poly.entity_id
_entity_poly.type
_entity_poly.pdbx_seq_one_letter_code
_entity_poly.pdbx_strand_id
1 'polypeptide(L)'
;MKKAALVLSALILAGCGASGQQEYDIGLKLSQAQKYQQAIQYMQQALKKEPDNTQYRNKLKDITSKLVGQLAQDTDDLLATQPLTISQIDEAEEKIELVKKYDSTKAIGLSSQLDSVKTDFLALVSAKYQQGVEHATNKDWLKANAVLKDVQSIYPNYEQTMQLLTTARSEGANSLLQQGTAELKADNISSAVALLKGALQLNPSLSQANNLLKLAEQNNNKDYYLKKAAKAEVDNDWVAAEDYYLKALDFDQFDSELVSKLKRVRVNKELQLINQANAYISQGYLFKAVETYKQTQEYSFADNNVQQKALQAFLSAKINQEVERFIEDDRYGSAYYWYNKLQEVNPEFEDLFSKKQKVEDAIYTRVRKSIAVFDFRSPSNNDDAGIMIANNLISYLFNNASKDINILERENLKSILEEMKLGQIGVVSENTAKEMGRIYGIDIAIMGSVLLFKVDETSSTSNKTARYQIGEVIEDNIEYLNWKTRNPKPSKEELRTAPVAKIKVPKFAVKDYEVQNKKKVGFIQISYRIVDVATGVNTSVETLERKKIEEDSANAGIDDAGIKFDPMEVPTDTEILQSMTSDVVDQLAREVLKPLMNLEKEYFQQGEELLNRRQELIPAIEKFTDAIFDEKVKSVNSPISEKSMQYIEKVFKNYKF
;
A
#
# COMPACT_ATOMS: atom_id res chain seq x y z
N MET A 1 64.76 -31.28 47.32
CA MET A 1 66.23 -31.27 47.16
C MET A 1 66.55 -30.09 46.24
N LYS A 2 67.37 -29.07 46.52
CA LYS A 2 68.46 -28.84 47.48
C LYS A 2 68.31 -27.43 48.10
N LYS A 3 68.73 -27.32 49.36
CA LYS A 3 68.91 -26.09 50.14
C LYS A 3 70.13 -25.32 49.65
N ALA A 4 70.06 -23.99 49.65
CA ALA A 4 71.19 -23.07 49.86
C ALA A 4 70.63 -21.63 49.92
N ALA A 5 71.06 -20.71 50.77
CA ALA A 5 71.74 -20.78 52.04
C ALA A 5 71.40 -19.45 52.73
N LEU A 6 70.96 -19.53 53.99
CA LEU A 6 70.57 -18.43 54.84
C LEU A 6 71.83 -18.01 55.60
N VAL A 7 72.39 -16.83 55.29
CA VAL A 7 73.47 -16.26 56.09
C VAL A 7 72.86 -15.16 56.96
N LEU A 8 72.53 -15.59 58.17
CA LEU A 8 72.30 -14.76 59.34
C LEU A 8 73.68 -14.35 59.87
N SER A 9 73.94 -13.06 59.99
CA SER A 9 75.06 -12.57 60.80
C SER A 9 74.52 -11.48 61.72
N ALA A 10 74.30 -11.89 62.97
CA ALA A 10 74.07 -11.02 64.11
C ALA A 10 75.38 -10.95 64.90
N LEU A 11 75.80 -9.75 65.30
CA LEU A 11 76.51 -9.56 66.57
C LEU A 11 76.40 -8.12 67.05
N ILE A 12 76.30 -8.03 68.37
CA ILE A 12 75.61 -7.03 69.18
C ILE A 12 76.65 -6.24 70.00
N LEU A 13 76.27 -5.03 70.42
CA LEU A 13 76.55 -4.35 71.70
C LEU A 13 77.36 -3.06 71.57
N ALA A 14 76.70 -1.91 71.77
CA ALA A 14 76.76 -1.16 73.02
C ALA A 14 76.15 0.24 72.85
N GLY A 15 75.38 0.69 73.85
CA GLY A 15 75.13 2.11 74.10
C GLY A 15 73.81 2.66 73.57
N CYS A 16 72.90 2.94 74.51
CA CYS A 16 71.83 3.95 74.47
C CYS A 16 71.35 4.46 73.10
N GLY A 17 70.16 4.01 72.71
CA GLY A 17 69.32 4.73 71.76
C GLY A 17 68.38 3.78 71.05
N ALA A 18 67.08 4.04 71.15
CA ALA A 18 66.08 3.44 70.27
C ALA A 18 66.30 3.94 68.82
N SER A 19 67.40 3.56 68.17
CA SER A 19 67.78 4.10 66.86
C SER A 19 67.34 3.21 65.69
N GLY A 20 66.90 3.83 64.59
CA GLY A 20 66.32 3.19 63.41
C GLY A 20 67.31 2.83 62.30
N GLN A 21 68.62 2.97 62.54
CA GLN A 21 69.67 2.91 61.52
C GLN A 21 69.78 1.56 60.80
N GLN A 22 69.61 0.44 61.53
CA GLN A 22 69.72 -0.89 60.93
C GLN A 22 68.59 -1.15 59.91
N GLU A 23 67.35 -0.81 60.25
CA GLU A 23 66.21 -0.93 59.34
C GLU A 23 66.35 0.01 58.13
N TYR A 24 66.90 1.20 58.34
CA TYR A 24 67.20 2.16 57.26
C TYR A 24 68.23 1.58 56.26
N ASP A 25 69.34 1.00 56.72
CA ASP A 25 70.35 0.42 55.84
C ASP A 25 69.83 -0.80 55.04
N ILE A 26 68.95 -1.61 55.65
CA ILE A 26 68.27 -2.71 54.96
C ILE A 26 67.32 -2.17 53.89
N GLY A 27 66.52 -1.15 54.21
CA GLY A 27 65.63 -0.51 53.24
C GLY A 27 66.39 0.13 52.07
N LEU A 28 67.58 0.70 52.30
CA LEU A 28 68.45 1.21 51.23
C LEU A 28 68.90 0.11 50.28
N LYS A 29 69.38 -1.02 50.80
CA LYS A 29 69.82 -2.17 49.99
C LYS A 29 68.66 -2.75 49.17
N LEU A 30 67.48 -2.89 49.78
CA LEU A 30 66.28 -3.37 49.09
C LEU A 30 65.83 -2.40 47.98
N SER A 31 65.93 -1.09 48.22
CA SER A 31 65.64 -0.07 47.20
C SER A 31 66.63 -0.10 46.03
N GLN A 32 67.93 -0.34 46.29
CA GLN A 32 68.94 -0.52 45.24
C GLN A 32 68.67 -1.76 44.40
N ALA A 33 68.11 -2.81 45.00
CA ALA A 33 67.66 -4.02 44.32
C ALA A 33 66.26 -3.89 43.67
N GLN A 34 65.70 -2.68 43.55
CA GLN A 34 64.36 -2.37 43.02
C GLN A 34 63.20 -3.08 43.76
N LYS A 35 63.43 -3.63 44.95
CA LYS A 35 62.40 -4.25 45.81
C LYS A 35 61.70 -3.19 46.65
N TYR A 36 61.10 -2.20 45.97
CA TYR A 36 60.66 -0.97 46.62
C TYR A 36 59.55 -1.19 47.67
N GLN A 37 58.61 -2.11 47.47
CA GLN A 37 57.58 -2.43 48.49
C GLN A 37 58.21 -2.91 49.81
N GLN A 38 59.17 -3.84 49.74
CA GLN A 38 59.88 -4.36 50.91
C GLN A 38 60.75 -3.25 51.53
N ALA A 39 61.42 -2.44 50.70
CA ALA A 39 62.20 -1.30 51.16
C ALA A 39 61.35 -0.29 51.95
N ILE A 40 60.13 0.00 51.50
CA ILE A 40 59.18 0.90 52.19
C ILE A 40 58.79 0.35 53.57
N GLN A 41 58.53 -0.95 53.70
CA GLN A 41 58.20 -1.57 54.99
C GLN A 41 59.33 -1.40 56.02
N TYR A 42 60.58 -1.66 55.62
CA TYR A 42 61.74 -1.46 56.49
C TYR A 42 61.98 0.03 56.82
N MET A 43 61.77 0.93 55.85
CA MET A 43 61.86 2.38 56.07
C MET A 43 60.79 2.91 57.03
N GLN A 44 59.57 2.36 57.01
CA GLN A 44 58.51 2.67 57.97
C GLN A 44 58.85 2.16 59.38
N GLN A 45 59.47 0.98 59.49
CA GLN A 45 59.96 0.46 60.77
C GLN A 45 61.07 1.35 61.36
N ALA A 46 61.99 1.83 60.53
CA ALA A 46 63.02 2.79 60.94
C ALA A 46 62.40 4.09 61.50
N LEU A 47 61.39 4.64 60.83
CA LEU A 47 60.68 5.85 61.28
C LEU A 47 59.81 5.64 62.52
N LYS A 48 59.31 4.42 62.76
CA LYS A 48 58.60 4.10 64.01
C LYS A 48 59.52 4.20 65.24
N LYS A 49 60.81 3.91 65.05
CA LYS A 49 61.84 4.05 66.09
C LYS A 49 62.35 5.49 66.21
N GLU A 50 62.48 6.20 65.10
CA GLU A 50 62.91 7.61 65.04
C GLU A 50 61.94 8.50 64.24
N PRO A 51 60.83 8.98 64.85
CA PRO A 51 59.78 9.71 64.13
C PRO A 51 60.21 11.06 63.53
N ASP A 52 61.19 11.71 64.15
CA ASP A 52 61.66 13.05 63.76
C ASP A 52 62.85 13.04 62.78
N ASN A 53 63.32 11.86 62.37
CA ASN A 53 64.45 11.74 61.47
C ASN A 53 64.10 12.17 60.04
N THR A 54 64.53 13.38 59.67
CA THR A 54 64.28 13.98 58.35
C THR A 54 64.95 13.21 57.21
N GLN A 55 66.11 12.57 57.44
CA GLN A 55 66.78 11.77 56.42
C GLN A 55 65.95 10.53 56.05
N TYR A 56 65.42 9.83 57.05
CA TYR A 56 64.59 8.64 56.83
C TYR A 56 63.27 9.00 56.15
N ARG A 57 62.64 10.12 56.54
CA ARG A 57 61.42 10.63 55.89
C ARG A 57 61.65 10.97 54.42
N ASN A 58 62.74 11.69 54.12
CA ASN A 58 63.09 12.06 52.74
C ASN A 58 63.39 10.82 51.89
N LYS A 59 64.09 9.84 52.44
CA LYS A 59 64.43 8.63 51.70
C LYS A 59 63.22 7.72 51.49
N LEU A 60 62.35 7.58 52.50
CA LEU A 60 61.07 6.90 52.33
C LEU A 60 60.26 7.55 51.19
N LYS A 61 60.19 8.89 51.14
CA LYS A 61 59.51 9.62 50.05
C LYS A 61 60.11 9.32 48.66
N ASP A 62 61.45 9.28 48.54
CA ASP A 62 62.15 8.91 47.29
C ASP A 62 61.85 7.47 46.85
N ILE A 63 61.92 6.52 47.78
CA ILE A 63 61.66 5.09 47.50
C ILE A 63 60.19 4.87 47.11
N THR A 64 59.27 5.53 47.82
CA THR A 64 57.84 5.52 47.50
C THR A 64 57.57 6.10 46.12
N SER A 65 58.19 7.23 45.77
CA SER A 65 58.05 7.84 44.44
C SER A 65 58.55 6.92 43.32
N LYS A 66 59.66 6.18 43.55
CA LYS A 66 60.17 5.18 42.60
C LYS A 66 59.25 3.99 42.40
N LEU A 67 58.67 3.46 43.48
CA LEU A 67 57.66 2.39 43.37
C LEU A 67 56.45 2.85 42.58
N VAL A 68 55.92 4.03 42.91
CA VAL A 68 54.75 4.62 42.23
C VAL A 68 55.04 4.85 40.74
N GLY A 69 56.24 5.33 40.40
CA GLY A 69 56.67 5.50 39.01
C GLY A 69 56.76 4.17 38.26
N GLN A 70 57.31 3.13 38.87
CA GLN A 70 57.39 1.79 38.26
C GLN A 70 56.00 1.19 38.03
N LEU A 71 55.12 1.21 39.03
CA LEU A 71 53.77 0.67 38.90
C LEU A 71 52.94 1.45 37.86
N ALA A 72 53.12 2.76 37.77
CA ALA A 72 52.50 3.58 36.74
C ALA A 72 52.98 3.17 35.33
N GLN A 73 54.29 2.99 35.14
CA GLN A 73 54.84 2.54 33.86
C GLN A 73 54.34 1.15 33.48
N ASP A 74 54.36 0.19 34.41
CA ASP A 74 53.82 -1.16 34.17
C ASP A 74 52.33 -1.10 33.77
N THR A 75 51.56 -0.19 34.37
CA THR A 75 50.15 0.03 34.04
C THR A 75 50.02 0.56 32.60
N ASP A 76 50.81 1.57 32.23
CA ASP A 76 50.80 2.11 30.88
C ASP A 76 51.21 1.05 29.83
N ASP A 77 52.22 0.23 30.12
CA ASP A 77 52.69 -0.85 29.24
C ASP A 77 51.63 -1.95 29.03
N LEU A 78 50.90 -2.32 30.10
CA LEU A 78 49.78 -3.26 30.01
C LEU A 78 48.67 -2.73 29.10
N LEU A 79 48.28 -1.46 29.29
CA LEU A 79 47.20 -0.82 28.53
C LEU A 79 47.59 -0.51 27.08
N ALA A 80 48.89 -0.43 26.77
CA ALA A 80 49.40 -0.24 25.41
C ALA A 80 49.47 -1.54 24.59
N THR A 81 49.35 -2.71 25.20
CA THR A 81 49.49 -4.00 24.51
C THR A 81 48.30 -4.26 23.57
N GLN A 82 48.58 -4.76 22.35
CA GLN A 82 47.54 -5.09 21.35
C GLN A 82 47.67 -6.54 20.85
N PRO A 83 46.56 -7.31 20.77
CA PRO A 83 45.22 -6.93 21.21
C PRO A 83 45.12 -6.84 22.74
N LEU A 84 44.48 -5.79 23.25
CA LEU A 84 44.19 -5.65 24.68
C LEU A 84 43.19 -6.73 25.13
N THR A 85 43.43 -7.32 26.31
CA THR A 85 42.59 -8.38 26.89
C THR A 85 42.04 -7.97 28.26
N ILE A 86 40.93 -8.59 28.68
CA ILE A 86 40.36 -8.33 30.01
C ILE A 86 41.36 -8.64 31.14
N SER A 87 42.19 -9.68 30.98
CA SER A 87 43.22 -10.03 31.98
C SER A 87 44.25 -8.92 32.17
N GLN A 88 44.59 -8.15 31.13
CA GLN A 88 45.53 -7.05 31.23
C GLN A 88 44.89 -5.81 31.89
N ILE A 89 43.59 -5.61 31.67
CA ILE A 89 42.80 -4.57 32.36
C ILE A 89 42.71 -4.89 33.85
N ASP A 90 42.41 -6.15 34.20
CA ASP A 90 42.35 -6.62 35.59
C ASP A 90 43.72 -6.46 36.29
N GLU A 91 44.82 -6.81 35.62
CA GLU A 91 46.18 -6.63 36.15
C GLU A 91 46.55 -5.15 36.33
N ALA A 92 46.14 -4.28 35.40
CA ALA A 92 46.29 -2.83 35.53
C ALA A 92 45.51 -2.27 36.74
N GLU A 93 44.28 -2.76 36.97
CA GLU A 93 43.45 -2.38 38.12
C GLU A 93 44.13 -2.76 39.45
N GLU A 94 44.69 -3.97 39.55
CA GLU A 94 45.46 -4.41 40.72
C GLU A 94 46.70 -3.52 40.99
N LYS A 95 47.43 -3.13 39.94
CA LYS A 95 48.59 -2.24 40.06
C LYS A 95 48.19 -0.83 40.52
N ILE A 96 47.07 -0.30 40.05
CA ILE A 96 46.57 1.02 40.47
C ILE A 96 46.11 1.00 41.93
N GLU A 97 45.41 -0.05 42.37
CA GLU A 97 45.05 -0.21 43.78
C GLU A 97 46.29 -0.32 44.68
N LEU A 98 47.41 -0.85 44.16
CA LEU A 98 48.68 -0.80 44.85
C LEU A 98 49.27 0.63 44.90
N VAL A 99 49.21 1.41 43.81
CA VAL A 99 49.64 2.82 43.79
C VAL A 99 48.85 3.66 44.79
N LYS A 100 47.54 3.44 44.90
CA LYS A 100 46.62 4.15 45.81
C LYS A 100 47.01 4.05 47.28
N LYS A 101 47.70 2.98 47.69
CA LYS A 101 48.24 2.83 49.06
C LYS A 101 49.36 3.81 49.38
N TYR A 102 49.99 4.39 48.37
CA TYR A 102 51.21 5.20 48.48
C TYR A 102 51.07 6.62 47.94
N ASP A 103 50.29 6.83 46.88
CA ASP A 103 50.02 8.13 46.27
C ASP A 103 48.59 8.16 45.71
N SER A 104 47.67 8.71 46.50
CA SER A 104 46.26 8.81 46.14
C SER A 104 46.02 9.69 44.90
N THR A 105 46.80 10.77 44.73
CA THR A 105 46.63 11.70 43.60
C THR A 105 47.05 11.04 42.29
N LYS A 106 48.19 10.34 42.28
CA LYS A 106 48.64 9.60 41.09
C LYS A 106 47.71 8.44 40.76
N ALA A 107 47.20 7.74 41.78
CA ALA A 107 46.21 6.68 41.58
C ALA A 107 44.93 7.20 40.93
N ILE A 108 44.40 8.35 41.37
CA ILE A 108 43.20 8.96 40.75
C ILE A 108 43.42 9.22 39.25
N GLY A 109 44.60 9.73 38.87
CA GLY A 109 44.94 9.95 37.46
C GLY A 109 44.98 8.66 36.64
N LEU A 110 45.63 7.62 37.17
CA LEU A 110 45.70 6.30 36.52
C LEU A 110 44.33 5.61 36.46
N SER A 111 43.51 5.70 37.52
CA SER A 111 42.14 5.19 37.54
C SER A 111 41.30 5.84 36.45
N SER A 112 41.39 7.17 36.29
CA SER A 112 40.65 7.88 35.24
C SER A 112 41.07 7.44 33.83
N GLN A 113 42.36 7.14 33.62
CA GLN A 113 42.87 6.61 32.36
C GLN A 113 42.39 5.18 32.12
N LEU A 114 42.47 4.32 33.14
CA LEU A 114 41.97 2.94 33.08
C LEU A 114 40.46 2.92 32.80
N ASP A 115 39.67 3.79 33.43
CA ASP A 115 38.22 3.88 33.21
C ASP A 115 37.89 4.21 31.75
N SER A 116 38.64 5.13 31.13
CA SER A 116 38.50 5.43 29.70
C SER A 116 38.84 4.21 28.84
N VAL A 117 39.97 3.56 29.08
CA VAL A 117 40.42 2.38 28.31
C VAL A 117 39.44 1.21 28.49
N LYS A 118 38.95 0.98 29.70
CA LYS A 118 37.96 -0.05 30.02
C LYS A 118 36.64 0.22 29.32
N THR A 119 36.21 1.48 29.26
CA THR A 119 35.01 1.88 28.51
C THR A 119 35.15 1.58 27.01
N ASP A 120 36.27 1.98 26.41
CA ASP A 120 36.54 1.75 24.98
C ASP A 120 36.66 0.24 24.67
N PHE A 121 37.34 -0.51 25.52
CA PHE A 121 37.46 -1.97 25.41
C PHE A 121 36.09 -2.66 25.48
N LEU A 122 35.26 -2.30 26.46
CA LEU A 122 33.92 -2.88 26.61
C LEU A 122 33.02 -2.51 25.42
N ALA A 123 33.12 -1.29 24.89
CA ALA A 123 32.40 -0.88 23.70
C ALA A 123 32.82 -1.71 22.46
N LEU A 124 34.13 -1.93 22.29
CA LEU A 124 34.67 -2.76 21.20
C LEU A 124 34.21 -4.23 21.32
N VAL A 125 34.34 -4.83 22.51
CA VAL A 125 33.93 -6.21 22.77
C VAL A 125 32.42 -6.38 22.56
N SER A 126 31.61 -5.46 23.07
CA SER A 126 30.17 -5.44 22.89
C SER A 126 29.78 -5.34 21.41
N ALA A 127 30.41 -4.42 20.66
CA ALA A 127 30.15 -4.27 19.23
C ALA A 127 30.49 -5.54 18.44
N LYS A 128 31.66 -6.16 18.70
CA LYS A 128 32.03 -7.43 18.08
C LYS A 128 31.08 -8.57 18.47
N TYR A 129 30.68 -8.64 19.74
CA TYR A 129 29.72 -9.64 20.19
C TYR A 129 28.38 -9.50 19.47
N GLN A 130 27.83 -8.28 19.38
CA GLN A 130 26.59 -8.01 18.64
C GLN A 130 26.71 -8.37 17.16
N GLN A 131 27.85 -8.07 16.52
CA GLN A 131 28.12 -8.51 15.15
C GLN A 131 28.12 -10.04 15.02
N GLY A 132 28.71 -10.75 15.99
CA GLY A 132 28.67 -12.21 16.05
C GLY A 132 27.26 -12.78 16.20
N VAL A 133 26.44 -12.15 17.04
CA VAL A 133 25.01 -12.48 17.24
C VAL A 133 24.21 -12.26 15.97
N GLU A 134 24.42 -11.14 15.28
CA GLU A 134 23.76 -10.83 14.01
C GLU A 134 24.10 -11.87 12.93
N HIS A 135 25.39 -12.19 12.76
CA HIS A 135 25.80 -13.23 11.83
C HIS A 135 25.19 -14.60 12.18
N ALA A 136 25.11 -14.97 13.46
CA ALA A 136 24.48 -16.22 13.87
C ALA A 136 22.97 -16.23 13.57
N THR A 137 22.28 -15.10 13.82
CA THR A 137 20.85 -14.93 13.55
C THR A 137 20.54 -15.06 12.06
N ASN A 138 21.39 -14.47 11.21
CA ASN A 138 21.30 -14.56 9.75
C ASN A 138 21.80 -15.90 9.19
N LYS A 139 22.22 -16.85 10.05
CA LYS A 139 22.79 -18.15 9.68
C LYS A 139 24.09 -18.07 8.87
N ASP A 140 24.81 -16.94 8.99
CA ASP A 140 26.16 -16.71 8.45
C ASP A 140 27.22 -17.38 9.35
N TRP A 141 27.13 -18.69 9.52
CA TRP A 141 27.85 -19.44 10.56
C TRP A 141 29.37 -19.29 10.55
N LEU A 142 29.98 -19.19 9.37
CA LEU A 142 31.43 -18.99 9.22
C LEU A 142 31.88 -17.64 9.78
N LYS A 143 31.13 -16.56 9.46
CA LYS A 143 31.42 -15.21 9.97
C LYS A 143 31.14 -15.13 11.47
N ALA A 144 30.03 -15.71 11.92
CA ALA A 144 29.68 -15.79 13.33
C ALA A 144 30.79 -16.48 14.15
N ASN A 145 31.26 -17.65 13.71
CA ASN A 145 32.34 -18.38 14.38
C ASN A 145 33.66 -17.59 14.39
N ALA A 146 33.99 -16.85 13.32
CA ALA A 146 35.20 -16.02 13.28
C ALA A 146 35.12 -14.88 14.31
N VAL A 147 34.05 -14.08 14.28
CA VAL A 147 33.90 -12.91 15.16
C VAL A 147 33.77 -13.33 16.63
N LEU A 148 32.99 -14.37 16.93
CA LEU A 148 32.82 -14.86 18.31
C LEU A 148 34.11 -15.48 18.86
N LYS A 149 34.94 -16.10 18.01
CA LYS A 149 36.27 -16.59 18.41
C LYS A 149 37.18 -15.43 18.81
N ASP A 150 37.15 -14.32 18.08
CA ASP A 150 37.90 -13.12 18.42
C ASP A 150 37.45 -12.54 19.77
N VAL A 151 36.13 -12.42 19.99
CA VAL A 151 35.56 -11.98 21.29
C VAL A 151 36.05 -12.89 22.42
N GLN A 152 35.95 -14.21 22.24
CA GLN A 152 36.39 -15.18 23.24
C GLN A 152 37.89 -15.09 23.54
N SER A 153 38.71 -14.66 22.58
CA SER A 153 40.17 -14.53 22.75
C SER A 153 40.58 -13.31 23.58
N ILE A 154 39.80 -12.23 23.55
CA ILE A 154 40.11 -10.98 24.25
C ILE A 154 39.31 -10.82 25.56
N TYR A 155 38.11 -11.38 25.63
CA TYR A 155 37.27 -11.42 26.82
C TYR A 155 36.60 -12.80 26.95
N PRO A 156 37.30 -13.78 27.56
CA PRO A 156 36.74 -15.10 27.80
C PRO A 156 35.45 -15.03 28.64
N ASN A 157 34.40 -15.75 28.20
CA ASN A 157 33.10 -15.82 28.89
C ASN A 157 32.34 -14.48 28.94
N TYR A 158 32.63 -13.55 28.02
CA TYR A 158 31.77 -12.39 27.81
C TYR A 158 30.39 -12.84 27.32
N GLU A 159 29.34 -12.50 28.07
CA GLU A 159 27.94 -12.84 27.75
C GLU A 159 27.79 -14.34 27.41
N GLN A 160 27.10 -14.66 26.30
CA GLN A 160 26.88 -16.04 25.83
C GLN A 160 27.87 -16.45 24.74
N THR A 161 29.03 -15.79 24.62
CA THR A 161 29.99 -16.02 23.52
C THR A 161 30.36 -17.49 23.34
N MET A 162 30.67 -18.20 24.43
CA MET A 162 31.03 -19.64 24.37
C MET A 162 29.89 -20.53 23.88
N GLN A 163 28.66 -20.25 24.32
CA GLN A 163 27.49 -21.00 23.89
C GLN A 163 27.23 -20.77 22.40
N LEU A 164 27.20 -19.50 21.96
CA LEU A 164 27.00 -19.13 20.56
C LEU A 164 28.10 -19.70 19.66
N LEU A 165 29.36 -19.71 20.12
CA LEU A 165 30.47 -20.30 19.39
C LEU A 165 30.31 -21.82 19.24
N THR A 166 29.81 -22.50 20.27
CA THR A 166 29.52 -23.94 20.23
C THR A 166 28.36 -24.24 19.29
N THR A 167 27.30 -23.44 19.33
CA THR A 167 26.17 -23.51 18.40
C THR A 167 26.63 -23.30 16.96
N ALA A 168 27.39 -22.22 16.68
CA ALA A 168 27.89 -21.93 15.33
C ALA A 168 28.77 -23.07 14.79
N ARG A 169 29.59 -23.69 15.62
CA ARG A 169 30.43 -24.84 15.21
C ARG A 169 29.64 -26.12 14.97
N SER A 170 28.63 -26.39 15.78
CA SER A 170 27.84 -27.63 15.69
C SER A 170 26.72 -27.52 14.66
N GLU A 171 25.77 -26.62 14.87
CA GLU A 171 24.63 -26.38 13.98
C GLU A 171 25.08 -25.83 12.63
N GLY A 172 26.05 -24.91 12.63
CA GLY A 172 26.58 -24.37 11.38
C GLY A 172 27.29 -25.41 10.53
N ALA A 173 28.12 -26.27 11.13
CA ALA A 173 28.77 -27.36 10.39
C ALA A 173 27.73 -28.36 9.84
N ASN A 174 26.73 -28.72 10.64
CA ASN A 174 25.65 -29.62 10.21
C ASN A 174 24.81 -29.01 9.08
N SER A 175 24.47 -27.72 9.18
CA SER A 175 23.73 -26.99 8.15
C SER A 175 24.50 -26.92 6.85
N LEU A 176 25.79 -26.55 6.89
CA LEU A 176 26.65 -26.52 5.70
C LEU A 176 26.86 -27.91 5.10
N LEU A 177 26.97 -28.96 5.92
CA LEU A 177 27.01 -30.34 5.45
C LEU A 177 25.72 -30.73 4.72
N GLN A 178 24.55 -30.40 5.26
CA GLN A 178 23.26 -30.69 4.64
C GLN A 178 23.12 -29.96 3.29
N GLN A 179 23.44 -28.66 3.25
CA GLN A 179 23.41 -27.87 2.03
C GLN A 179 24.41 -28.41 0.99
N GLY A 180 25.66 -28.67 1.39
CA GLY A 180 26.66 -29.24 0.50
C GLY A 180 26.28 -30.63 -0.03
N THR A 181 25.62 -31.45 0.79
CA THR A 181 25.08 -32.75 0.35
C THR A 181 23.96 -32.57 -0.67
N ALA A 182 23.09 -31.57 -0.50
CA ALA A 182 22.02 -31.27 -1.45
C ALA A 182 22.58 -30.77 -2.79
N GLU A 183 23.53 -29.83 -2.76
CA GLU A 183 24.21 -29.34 -3.96
C GLU A 183 24.95 -30.47 -4.71
N LEU A 184 25.59 -31.39 -3.98
CA LEU A 184 26.25 -32.54 -4.59
C LEU A 184 25.26 -33.49 -5.28
N LYS A 185 24.06 -33.68 -4.69
CA LYS A 185 22.97 -34.46 -5.31
C LYS A 185 22.41 -33.77 -6.55
N ALA A 186 22.39 -32.43 -6.56
CA ALA A 186 22.00 -31.63 -7.71
C ALA A 186 23.11 -31.47 -8.76
N ASP A 187 24.27 -32.12 -8.57
CA ASP A 187 25.44 -32.06 -9.45
C ASP A 187 26.03 -30.65 -9.62
N ASN A 188 25.83 -29.80 -8.61
CA ASN A 188 26.42 -28.46 -8.47
C ASN A 188 27.71 -28.55 -7.65
N ILE A 189 28.71 -29.23 -8.22
CA ILE A 189 29.87 -29.72 -7.48
C ILE A 189 30.72 -28.57 -6.91
N SER A 190 30.91 -27.48 -7.65
CA SER A 190 31.66 -26.31 -7.17
C SER A 190 31.06 -25.71 -5.89
N SER A 191 29.73 -25.56 -5.85
CA SER A 191 28.99 -25.09 -4.67
C SER A 191 29.09 -26.09 -3.51
N ALA A 192 28.96 -27.39 -3.81
CA ALA A 192 29.12 -28.44 -2.81
C ALA A 192 30.52 -28.43 -2.18
N VAL A 193 31.58 -28.27 -2.96
CA VAL A 193 32.97 -28.17 -2.49
C VAL A 193 33.12 -26.99 -1.51
N ALA A 194 32.59 -25.81 -1.85
CA ALA A 194 32.68 -24.63 -1.00
C ALA A 194 31.96 -24.83 0.34
N LEU A 195 30.72 -25.36 0.31
CA LEU A 195 29.91 -25.61 1.50
C LEU A 195 30.54 -26.68 2.40
N LEU A 196 31.05 -27.77 1.83
CA LEU A 196 31.70 -28.85 2.59
C LEU A 196 33.03 -28.41 3.20
N LYS A 197 33.81 -27.56 2.51
CA LYS A 197 34.99 -26.89 3.10
C LYS A 197 34.60 -26.00 4.27
N GLY A 198 33.53 -25.22 4.12
CA GLY A 198 32.98 -24.41 5.22
C GLY A 198 32.55 -25.27 6.42
N ALA A 199 31.91 -26.41 6.19
CA ALA A 199 31.53 -27.33 7.26
C ALA A 199 32.75 -27.85 8.04
N LEU A 200 33.83 -28.21 7.33
CA LEU A 200 35.09 -28.65 7.94
C LEU A 200 35.86 -27.51 8.64
N GLN A 201 35.72 -26.27 8.18
CA GLN A 201 36.28 -25.11 8.87
C GLN A 201 35.62 -24.89 10.25
N LEU A 202 34.32 -25.17 10.36
CA LEU A 202 33.58 -25.08 11.63
C LEU A 202 33.82 -26.31 12.52
N ASN A 203 33.85 -27.50 11.91
CA ASN A 203 34.12 -28.76 12.61
C ASN A 203 35.03 -29.68 11.79
N PRO A 204 36.36 -29.64 12.04
CA PRO A 204 37.33 -30.47 11.31
C PRO A 204 37.16 -31.99 11.51
N SER A 205 36.46 -32.41 12.58
CA SER A 205 36.25 -33.83 12.90
C SER A 205 35.09 -34.49 12.14
N LEU A 206 34.39 -33.72 11.28
CA LEU A 206 33.19 -34.17 10.57
C LEU A 206 33.53 -35.11 9.41
N SER A 207 33.66 -36.41 9.71
CA SER A 207 34.07 -37.46 8.76
C SER A 207 33.22 -37.52 7.50
N GLN A 208 31.90 -37.35 7.63
CA GLN A 208 30.97 -37.33 6.49
C GLN A 208 31.27 -36.18 5.53
N ALA A 209 31.50 -34.97 6.03
CA ALA A 209 31.85 -33.82 5.20
C ALA A 209 33.17 -34.04 4.46
N ASN A 210 34.16 -34.63 5.13
CA ASN A 210 35.45 -34.95 4.51
C ASN A 210 35.32 -35.98 3.37
N ASN A 211 34.53 -37.04 3.57
CA ASN A 211 34.31 -38.06 2.55
C ASN A 211 33.58 -37.49 1.33
N LEU A 212 32.53 -36.68 1.55
CA LEU A 212 31.78 -36.03 0.48
C LEU A 212 32.62 -34.98 -0.25
N LEU A 213 33.47 -34.24 0.47
CA LEU A 213 34.38 -33.25 -0.14
C LEU A 213 35.36 -33.94 -1.08
N LYS A 214 35.96 -35.06 -0.67
CA LYS A 214 36.87 -35.84 -1.53
C LYS A 214 36.19 -36.32 -2.80
N LEU A 215 34.95 -36.80 -2.71
CA LEU A 215 34.16 -37.20 -3.87
C LEU A 215 33.85 -36.00 -4.78
N ALA A 216 33.45 -34.87 -4.19
CA ALA A 216 33.15 -33.65 -4.92
C ALA A 216 34.40 -33.12 -5.65
N GLU A 217 35.56 -33.06 -4.98
CA GLU A 217 36.81 -32.62 -5.60
C GLU A 217 37.28 -33.55 -6.73
N GLN A 218 37.06 -34.87 -6.60
CA GLN A 218 37.33 -35.82 -7.68
C GLN A 218 36.47 -35.57 -8.92
N ASN A 219 35.22 -35.15 -8.73
CA ASN A 219 34.28 -34.89 -9.82
C ASN A 219 34.32 -33.44 -10.32
N ASN A 220 34.96 -32.50 -9.60
CA ASN A 220 34.98 -31.08 -9.97
C ASN A 220 36.04 -30.76 -11.03
N ASN A 221 35.88 -31.34 -12.21
CA ASN A 221 36.79 -31.13 -13.34
C ASN A 221 36.04 -31.11 -14.67
N LYS A 222 36.69 -30.54 -15.70
CA LYS A 222 36.16 -30.42 -17.06
C LYS A 222 35.70 -31.76 -17.63
N ASP A 223 36.50 -32.82 -17.50
CA ASP A 223 36.20 -34.13 -18.08
C ASP A 223 34.93 -34.78 -17.52
N TYR A 224 34.66 -34.59 -16.23
CA TYR A 224 33.43 -35.06 -15.59
C TYR A 224 32.20 -34.42 -16.25
N TYR A 225 32.21 -33.09 -16.37
CA TYR A 225 31.09 -32.36 -16.96
C TYR A 225 30.93 -32.67 -18.46
N LEU A 226 32.03 -32.81 -19.21
CA LEU A 226 31.98 -33.23 -20.61
C LEU A 226 31.34 -34.62 -20.80
N LYS A 227 31.66 -35.59 -19.93
CA LYS A 227 31.04 -36.93 -19.98
C LYS A 227 29.55 -36.88 -19.66
N LYS A 228 29.15 -36.05 -18.69
CA LYS A 228 27.74 -35.84 -18.35
C LYS A 228 26.98 -35.15 -19.48
N ALA A 229 27.56 -34.11 -20.08
CA ALA A 229 26.99 -33.42 -21.24
C ALA A 229 26.79 -34.37 -22.43
N ALA A 230 27.81 -35.17 -22.76
CA ALA A 230 27.74 -36.14 -23.85
C ALA A 230 26.65 -37.21 -23.61
N LYS A 231 26.49 -37.67 -22.36
CA LYS A 231 25.40 -38.57 -21.99
C LYS A 231 24.04 -37.90 -22.18
N ALA A 232 23.89 -36.67 -21.69
CA ALA A 232 22.65 -35.91 -21.83
C ALA A 232 22.28 -35.65 -23.31
N GLU A 233 23.26 -35.43 -24.18
CA GLU A 233 23.04 -35.38 -25.64
C GLU A 233 22.48 -36.70 -26.20
N VAL A 234 23.04 -37.85 -25.80
CA VAL A 234 22.54 -39.17 -26.22
C VAL A 234 21.11 -39.40 -25.75
N ASP A 235 20.80 -38.94 -24.54
CA ASP A 235 19.46 -39.05 -23.94
C ASP A 235 18.49 -37.99 -24.52
N ASN A 236 18.95 -37.10 -25.40
CA ASN A 236 18.23 -35.92 -25.94
C ASN A 236 17.74 -34.94 -24.85
N ASP A 237 18.38 -34.94 -23.68
CA ASP A 237 18.15 -33.94 -22.63
C ASP A 237 19.07 -32.74 -22.89
N TRP A 238 18.65 -31.89 -23.83
CA TRP A 238 19.45 -30.73 -24.22
C TRP A 238 19.58 -29.67 -23.12
N VAL A 239 18.65 -29.63 -22.15
CA VAL A 239 18.73 -28.68 -21.03
C VAL A 239 19.85 -29.12 -20.09
N ALA A 240 19.90 -30.41 -19.72
CA ALA A 240 21.00 -30.95 -18.95
C ALA A 240 22.33 -30.86 -19.71
N ALA A 241 22.33 -31.15 -21.01
CA ALA A 241 23.55 -31.05 -21.83
C ALA A 241 24.09 -29.62 -21.88
N GLU A 242 23.22 -28.60 -22.03
CA GLU A 242 23.59 -27.19 -22.00
C GLU A 242 24.20 -26.81 -20.64
N ASP A 243 23.53 -27.15 -19.53
CA ASP A 243 24.02 -26.87 -18.17
C ASP A 243 25.42 -27.47 -17.94
N TYR A 244 25.62 -28.74 -18.31
CA TYR A 244 26.92 -29.39 -18.16
C TYR A 244 28.00 -28.81 -19.07
N TYR A 245 27.67 -28.38 -20.28
CA TYR A 245 28.65 -27.70 -21.14
C TYR A 245 29.02 -26.31 -20.62
N LEU A 246 28.08 -25.56 -20.04
CA LEU A 246 28.39 -24.30 -19.36
C LEU A 246 29.31 -24.53 -18.15
N LYS A 247 29.01 -25.53 -17.32
CA LYS A 247 29.89 -25.93 -16.19
C LYS A 247 31.27 -26.37 -16.65
N ALA A 248 31.40 -27.04 -17.81
CA ALA A 248 32.70 -27.39 -18.37
C ALA A 248 33.46 -26.15 -18.90
N LEU A 249 32.75 -25.14 -19.40
CA LEU A 249 33.31 -23.91 -19.96
C LEU A 249 33.91 -23.00 -18.88
N ASP A 250 33.40 -23.09 -17.64
CA ASP A 250 33.99 -22.39 -16.48
C ASP A 250 35.46 -22.76 -16.22
N PHE A 251 35.90 -23.96 -16.63
CA PHE A 251 37.29 -24.40 -16.49
C PHE A 251 38.18 -23.92 -17.64
N ASP A 252 37.62 -23.58 -18.79
CA ASP A 252 38.34 -23.21 -20.00
C ASP A 252 37.46 -22.37 -20.94
N GLN A 253 37.36 -21.08 -20.61
CA GLN A 253 36.41 -20.15 -21.22
C GLN A 253 36.64 -19.89 -22.71
N PHE A 254 37.80 -20.29 -23.25
CA PHE A 254 38.19 -20.06 -24.64
C PHE A 254 38.28 -21.36 -25.47
N ASP A 255 37.75 -22.47 -24.96
CA ASP A 255 37.70 -23.72 -25.71
C ASP A 255 36.69 -23.64 -26.88
N SER A 256 37.22 -23.36 -28.07
CA SER A 256 36.44 -23.27 -29.31
C SER A 256 35.66 -24.54 -29.68
N GLU A 257 36.15 -25.72 -29.28
CA GLU A 257 35.44 -26.98 -29.53
C GLU A 257 34.22 -27.08 -28.62
N LEU A 258 34.37 -26.75 -27.34
CA LEU A 258 33.30 -26.73 -26.36
C LEU A 258 32.21 -25.71 -26.70
N VAL A 259 32.60 -24.49 -27.10
CA VAL A 259 31.65 -23.48 -27.60
C VAL A 259 30.85 -24.01 -28.80
N SER A 260 31.50 -24.75 -29.70
CA SER A 260 30.83 -25.36 -30.85
C SER A 260 29.84 -26.46 -30.44
N LYS A 261 30.16 -27.28 -29.42
CA LYS A 261 29.25 -28.28 -28.86
C LYS A 261 28.04 -27.64 -28.16
N LEU A 262 28.28 -26.61 -27.36
CA LEU A 262 27.22 -25.82 -26.73
C LEU A 262 26.27 -25.22 -27.77
N LYS A 263 26.81 -24.61 -28.83
CA LYS A 263 25.99 -24.10 -29.95
C LYS A 263 25.13 -25.21 -30.57
N ARG A 264 25.70 -26.38 -30.83
CA ARG A 264 24.95 -27.54 -31.38
C ARG A 264 23.81 -27.98 -30.46
N VAL A 265 24.06 -28.08 -29.16
CA VAL A 265 23.01 -28.45 -28.18
C VAL A 265 21.87 -27.46 -28.18
N ARG A 266 22.17 -26.16 -28.15
CA ARG A 266 21.15 -25.11 -28.17
C ARG A 266 20.34 -25.13 -29.47
N VAL A 267 21.00 -25.35 -30.62
CA VAL A 267 20.33 -25.57 -31.92
C VAL A 267 19.39 -26.80 -31.89
N ASN A 268 19.85 -27.92 -31.34
CA ASN A 268 19.01 -29.13 -31.25
C ASN A 268 17.82 -28.93 -30.30
N LYS A 269 18.01 -28.21 -29.20
CA LYS A 269 16.92 -27.81 -28.29
C LYS A 269 15.89 -26.94 -29.00
N GLU A 270 16.35 -25.93 -29.74
CA GLU A 270 15.49 -25.07 -30.56
C GLU A 270 14.67 -25.91 -31.55
N LEU A 271 15.32 -26.81 -32.30
CA LEU A 271 14.63 -27.70 -33.26
C LEU A 271 13.60 -28.62 -32.58
N GLN A 272 13.91 -29.16 -31.40
CA GLN A 272 12.94 -29.93 -30.62
C GLN A 272 11.72 -29.10 -30.23
N LEU A 273 11.93 -27.87 -29.75
CA LEU A 273 10.85 -26.95 -29.39
C LEU A 273 10.03 -26.56 -30.62
N ILE A 274 10.67 -26.33 -31.78
CA ILE A 274 9.98 -26.06 -33.05
C ILE A 274 9.09 -27.25 -33.43
N ASN A 275 9.61 -28.47 -33.38
CA ASN A 275 8.84 -29.68 -33.66
C ASN A 275 7.66 -29.84 -32.68
N GLN A 276 7.87 -29.55 -31.40
CA GLN A 276 6.83 -29.58 -30.38
C GLN A 276 5.75 -28.51 -30.62
N ALA A 277 6.14 -27.28 -30.98
CA ALA A 277 5.20 -26.22 -31.33
C ALA A 277 4.37 -26.61 -32.55
N ASN A 278 5.00 -27.14 -33.61
CA ASN A 278 4.29 -27.67 -34.79
C ASN A 278 3.34 -28.82 -34.45
N ALA A 279 3.71 -29.70 -33.53
CA ALA A 279 2.83 -30.75 -33.04
C ALA A 279 1.61 -30.17 -32.30
N TYR A 280 1.80 -29.15 -31.45
CA TYR A 280 0.68 -28.46 -30.80
C TYR A 280 -0.23 -27.75 -31.80
N ILE A 281 0.33 -27.09 -32.82
CA ILE A 281 -0.47 -26.49 -33.91
C ILE A 281 -1.30 -27.57 -34.61
N SER A 282 -0.68 -28.69 -34.99
CA SER A 282 -1.36 -29.80 -35.67
C SER A 282 -2.44 -30.47 -34.82
N GLN A 283 -2.27 -30.46 -33.50
CA GLN A 283 -3.25 -30.96 -32.53
C GLN A 283 -4.33 -29.93 -32.17
N GLY A 284 -4.25 -28.69 -32.66
CA GLY A 284 -5.20 -27.62 -32.36
C GLY A 284 -4.98 -26.95 -30.99
N TYR A 285 -3.82 -27.10 -30.35
CA TYR A 285 -3.50 -26.44 -29.08
C TYR A 285 -2.68 -25.17 -29.30
N LEU A 286 -3.31 -24.14 -29.87
CA LEU A 286 -2.62 -22.91 -30.25
C LEU A 286 -1.96 -22.18 -29.08
N PHE A 287 -2.53 -22.21 -27.87
CA PHE A 287 -1.95 -21.51 -26.72
C PHE A 287 -0.59 -22.13 -26.35
N LYS A 288 -0.54 -23.47 -26.30
CA LYS A 288 0.69 -24.21 -26.04
C LYS A 288 1.72 -23.96 -27.14
N ALA A 289 1.27 -23.84 -28.40
CA ALA A 289 2.16 -23.51 -29.51
C ALA A 289 2.77 -22.12 -29.37
N VAL A 290 1.99 -21.10 -28.98
CA VAL A 290 2.51 -19.73 -28.72
C VAL A 290 3.54 -19.73 -27.60
N GLU A 291 3.25 -20.38 -26.48
CA GLU A 291 4.20 -20.45 -25.36
C GLU A 291 5.47 -21.22 -25.72
N THR A 292 5.34 -22.31 -26.47
CA THR A 292 6.50 -23.06 -26.97
C THR A 292 7.30 -22.25 -27.99
N TYR A 293 6.64 -21.47 -28.85
CA TYR A 293 7.30 -20.57 -29.79
C TYR A 293 8.14 -19.51 -29.07
N LYS A 294 7.62 -18.90 -27.99
CA LYS A 294 8.41 -17.97 -27.18
C LYS A 294 9.67 -18.63 -26.60
N GLN A 295 9.55 -19.86 -26.10
CA GLN A 295 10.71 -20.62 -25.65
C GLN A 295 11.73 -20.84 -26.76
N THR A 296 11.32 -21.04 -28.03
CA THR A 296 12.28 -21.15 -29.14
C THR A 296 13.12 -19.88 -29.32
N GLN A 297 12.55 -18.70 -29.04
CA GLN A 297 13.26 -17.43 -29.20
C GLN A 297 14.44 -17.29 -28.23
N GLU A 298 14.39 -17.93 -27.06
CA GLU A 298 15.49 -17.95 -26.07
C GLU A 298 16.71 -18.74 -26.57
N TYR A 299 16.50 -19.66 -27.51
CA TYR A 299 17.52 -20.54 -28.09
C TYR A 299 17.94 -20.17 -29.52
N SER A 300 17.34 -19.13 -30.09
CA SER A 300 17.54 -18.77 -31.50
C SER A 300 18.95 -18.25 -31.78
N PHE A 301 19.51 -18.71 -32.90
CA PHE A 301 20.76 -18.21 -33.47
C PHE A 301 20.53 -17.68 -34.89
N ALA A 302 21.40 -16.76 -35.33
CA ALA A 302 21.34 -16.16 -36.67
C ALA A 302 21.27 -17.19 -37.82
N ASP A 303 21.86 -18.37 -37.65
CA ASP A 303 21.90 -19.43 -38.66
C ASP A 303 20.58 -20.23 -38.79
N ASN A 304 19.75 -20.29 -37.74
CA ASN A 304 18.48 -21.06 -37.71
C ASN A 304 17.24 -20.22 -38.04
N ASN A 305 17.47 -19.02 -38.60
CA ASN A 305 16.44 -18.05 -38.92
C ASN A 305 15.34 -18.61 -39.86
N VAL A 306 15.65 -19.60 -40.69
CA VAL A 306 14.69 -20.18 -41.66
C VAL A 306 13.59 -20.98 -40.96
N GLN A 307 13.95 -21.92 -40.09
CA GLN A 307 12.98 -22.79 -39.40
C GLN A 307 12.13 -21.99 -38.42
N GLN A 308 12.73 -21.02 -37.74
CA GLN A 308 12.02 -20.14 -36.82
C GLN A 308 11.02 -19.25 -37.56
N LYS A 309 11.42 -18.64 -38.70
CA LYS A 309 10.50 -17.89 -39.56
C LYS A 309 9.39 -18.76 -40.13
N ALA A 310 9.69 -20.00 -40.51
CA ALA A 310 8.68 -20.94 -40.99
C ALA A 310 7.65 -21.26 -39.89
N LEU A 311 8.10 -21.52 -38.65
CA LEU A 311 7.21 -21.71 -37.51
C LEU A 311 6.38 -20.45 -37.20
N GLN A 312 7.00 -19.27 -37.19
CA GLN A 312 6.31 -18.00 -36.97
C GLN A 312 5.21 -17.80 -38.02
N ALA A 313 5.54 -17.94 -39.31
CA ALA A 313 4.58 -17.79 -40.39
C ALA A 313 3.42 -18.79 -40.30
N PHE A 314 3.73 -20.07 -40.02
CA PHE A 314 2.71 -21.11 -39.91
C PHE A 314 1.80 -20.90 -38.70
N LEU A 315 2.36 -20.56 -37.53
CA LEU A 315 1.61 -20.25 -36.32
C LEU A 315 0.74 -19.00 -36.51
N SER A 316 1.30 -17.94 -37.09
CA SER A 316 0.55 -16.71 -37.41
C SER A 316 -0.63 -16.98 -38.34
N ALA A 317 -0.42 -17.74 -39.41
CA ALA A 317 -1.50 -18.12 -40.33
C ALA A 317 -2.59 -18.93 -39.63
N LYS A 318 -2.22 -19.86 -38.75
CA LYS A 318 -3.17 -20.67 -37.99
C LYS A 318 -3.95 -19.87 -36.94
N ILE A 319 -3.30 -18.96 -36.23
CA ILE A 319 -3.99 -18.05 -35.32
C ILE A 319 -4.97 -17.16 -36.09
N ASN A 320 -4.54 -16.57 -37.21
CA ASN A 320 -5.39 -15.70 -38.02
C ASN A 320 -6.61 -16.45 -38.57
N GLN A 321 -6.44 -17.71 -39.00
CA GLN A 321 -7.55 -18.55 -39.43
C GLN A 321 -8.62 -18.72 -38.34
N GLU A 322 -8.23 -18.99 -37.09
CA GLU A 322 -9.18 -19.13 -35.99
C GLU A 322 -9.78 -17.79 -35.56
N VAL A 323 -9.02 -16.70 -35.67
CA VAL A 323 -9.54 -15.34 -35.44
C VAL A 323 -10.63 -14.98 -36.46
N GLU A 324 -10.41 -15.27 -37.74
CA GLU A 324 -11.41 -15.05 -38.80
C GLU A 324 -12.68 -15.84 -38.51
N ARG A 325 -12.56 -17.11 -38.10
CA ARG A 325 -13.70 -17.93 -37.67
C ARG A 325 -14.44 -17.33 -36.47
N PHE A 326 -13.72 -16.84 -35.46
CA PHE A 326 -14.36 -16.16 -34.34
C PHE A 326 -15.10 -14.89 -34.77
N ILE A 327 -14.56 -14.13 -35.73
CA ILE A 327 -15.24 -12.95 -36.26
C ILE A 327 -16.50 -13.35 -37.04
N GLU A 328 -16.45 -14.41 -37.86
CA GLU A 328 -17.62 -14.95 -38.56
C GLU A 328 -18.72 -15.42 -37.60
N ASP A 329 -18.34 -15.91 -36.42
CA ASP A 329 -19.25 -16.35 -35.36
C ASP A 329 -19.66 -15.24 -34.36
N ASP A 330 -19.37 -13.96 -34.66
CA ASP A 330 -19.59 -12.79 -33.78
C ASP A 330 -18.93 -12.89 -32.39
N ARG A 331 -17.84 -13.67 -32.28
CA ARG A 331 -17.02 -13.89 -31.08
C ARG A 331 -15.83 -12.93 -31.02
N TYR A 332 -16.14 -11.65 -30.99
CA TYR A 332 -15.14 -10.58 -31.01
C TYR A 332 -14.17 -10.61 -29.82
N GLY A 333 -14.61 -11.02 -28.63
CA GLY A 333 -13.73 -11.09 -27.45
C GLY A 333 -12.65 -12.15 -27.59
N SER A 334 -13.02 -13.32 -28.11
CA SER A 334 -12.11 -14.40 -28.44
C SER A 334 -11.14 -13.99 -29.55
N ALA A 335 -11.65 -13.36 -30.62
CA ALA A 335 -10.84 -12.80 -31.70
C ALA A 335 -9.82 -11.78 -31.18
N TYR A 336 -10.23 -10.87 -30.29
CA TYR A 336 -9.35 -9.87 -29.70
C TYR A 336 -8.23 -10.50 -28.88
N TYR A 337 -8.56 -11.49 -28.04
CA TYR A 337 -7.54 -12.25 -27.29
C TYR A 337 -6.48 -12.85 -28.22
N TRP A 338 -6.93 -13.50 -29.30
CA TRP A 338 -6.02 -14.14 -30.25
C TRP A 338 -5.26 -13.17 -31.13
N TYR A 339 -5.79 -11.99 -31.45
CA TYR A 339 -5.00 -10.92 -32.07
C TYR A 339 -3.88 -10.41 -31.14
N ASN A 340 -4.11 -10.33 -29.82
CA ASN A 340 -3.05 -10.02 -28.87
C ASN A 340 -1.96 -11.11 -28.88
N LYS A 341 -2.35 -12.39 -28.87
CA LYS A 341 -1.38 -13.49 -29.01
C LYS A 341 -0.66 -13.51 -30.35
N LEU A 342 -1.33 -13.14 -31.44
CA LEU A 342 -0.71 -12.98 -32.75
C LEU A 342 0.32 -11.85 -32.74
N GLN A 343 0.03 -10.73 -32.08
CA GLN A 343 0.97 -9.62 -31.90
C GLN A 343 2.22 -10.06 -31.13
N GLU A 344 2.09 -10.92 -30.12
CA GLU A 344 3.24 -11.49 -29.40
C GLU A 344 4.12 -12.39 -30.31
N VAL A 345 3.52 -13.09 -31.28
CA VAL A 345 4.23 -14.01 -32.19
C VAL A 345 4.85 -13.27 -33.38
N ASN A 346 4.07 -12.40 -34.02
CA ASN A 346 4.43 -11.65 -35.22
C ASN A 346 3.81 -10.24 -35.17
N PRO A 347 4.55 -9.25 -34.61
CA PRO A 347 4.10 -7.86 -34.58
C PRO A 347 3.88 -7.24 -35.96
N GLU A 348 4.61 -7.73 -36.98
CA GLU A 348 4.58 -7.24 -38.36
C GLU A 348 3.56 -8.01 -39.23
N PHE A 349 2.62 -8.71 -38.61
CA PHE A 349 1.56 -9.40 -39.33
C PHE A 349 0.68 -8.39 -40.10
N GLU A 350 0.32 -8.74 -41.33
CA GLU A 350 -0.38 -7.85 -42.26
C GLU A 350 -1.69 -7.29 -41.67
N ASP A 351 -1.83 -5.97 -41.71
CA ASP A 351 -2.96 -5.20 -41.21
C ASP A 351 -3.37 -5.47 -39.74
N LEU A 352 -2.48 -6.06 -38.93
CA LEU A 352 -2.80 -6.50 -37.57
C LEU A 352 -3.40 -5.38 -36.70
N PHE A 353 -2.82 -4.19 -36.75
CA PHE A 353 -3.31 -3.04 -35.98
C PHE A 353 -4.75 -2.68 -36.38
N SER A 354 -5.02 -2.52 -37.68
CA SER A 354 -6.36 -2.16 -38.17
C SER A 354 -7.38 -3.27 -37.89
N LYS A 355 -7.01 -4.53 -38.11
CA LYS A 355 -7.86 -5.69 -37.83
C LYS A 355 -8.21 -5.80 -36.35
N LYS A 356 -7.23 -5.65 -35.46
CA LYS A 356 -7.43 -5.65 -34.00
C LYS A 356 -8.32 -4.49 -33.57
N GLN A 357 -8.11 -3.29 -34.11
CA GLN A 357 -8.94 -2.11 -33.82
C GLN A 357 -10.40 -2.33 -34.21
N LYS A 358 -10.68 -2.90 -35.39
CA LYS A 358 -12.07 -3.21 -35.81
C LYS A 358 -12.78 -4.16 -34.85
N VAL A 359 -12.08 -5.19 -34.36
CA VAL A 359 -12.62 -6.11 -33.36
C VAL A 359 -12.84 -5.39 -32.03
N GLU A 360 -11.90 -4.52 -31.64
CA GLU A 360 -12.01 -3.70 -30.44
C GLU A 360 -13.23 -2.78 -30.48
N ASP A 361 -13.47 -2.11 -31.62
CA ASP A 361 -14.63 -1.25 -31.86
C ASP A 361 -15.95 -2.04 -31.80
N ALA A 362 -15.97 -3.28 -32.31
CA ALA A 362 -17.13 -4.15 -32.20
C ALA A 362 -17.45 -4.53 -30.74
N ILE A 363 -16.43 -4.83 -29.93
CA ILE A 363 -16.61 -5.07 -28.49
C ILE A 363 -17.12 -3.82 -27.79
N TYR A 364 -16.51 -2.65 -28.06
CA TYR A 364 -16.97 -1.38 -27.49
C TYR A 364 -18.42 -1.06 -27.85
N THR A 365 -18.84 -1.35 -29.08
CA THR A 365 -20.23 -1.16 -29.53
C THR A 365 -21.18 -2.09 -28.79
N ARG A 366 -20.79 -3.35 -28.53
CA ARG A 366 -21.60 -4.33 -27.79
C ARG A 366 -21.73 -4.01 -26.31
N VAL A 367 -20.66 -3.51 -25.70
CA VAL A 367 -20.58 -3.22 -24.26
C VAL A 367 -21.34 -1.93 -23.93
N ARG A 368 -21.24 -0.90 -24.78
CA ARG A 368 -21.95 0.36 -24.57
C ARG A 368 -23.44 0.19 -24.72
N LYS A 369 -24.21 0.62 -23.71
CA LYS A 369 -25.67 0.54 -23.70
C LYS A 369 -26.32 1.83 -24.16
N SER A 370 -27.17 1.73 -25.18
CA SER A 370 -27.93 2.85 -25.73
C SER A 370 -29.28 3.00 -25.02
N ILE A 371 -29.54 4.18 -24.44
CA ILE A 371 -30.81 4.54 -23.79
C ILE A 371 -31.58 5.52 -24.69
N ALA A 372 -32.83 5.19 -25.00
CA ALA A 372 -33.79 6.08 -25.63
C ALA A 372 -34.84 6.57 -24.63
N VAL A 373 -35.01 7.90 -24.55
CA VAL A 373 -36.10 8.54 -23.79
C VAL A 373 -37.15 9.03 -24.78
N PHE A 374 -38.35 8.46 -24.70
CA PHE A 374 -39.47 8.89 -25.53
C PHE A 374 -40.25 10.03 -24.87
N ASP A 375 -40.92 10.85 -25.68
CA ASP A 375 -41.79 11.92 -25.18
C ASP A 375 -42.88 11.31 -24.28
N PHE A 376 -42.98 11.84 -23.06
CA PHE A 376 -44.03 11.44 -22.12
C PHE A 376 -45.37 12.01 -22.59
N ARG A 377 -46.47 11.31 -22.32
CA ARG A 377 -47.78 11.94 -22.54
C ARG A 377 -48.00 13.08 -21.59
N SER A 378 -48.49 14.18 -22.13
CA SER A 378 -48.91 15.35 -21.37
C SER A 378 -50.35 15.19 -20.85
N PRO A 379 -50.66 15.68 -19.64
CA PRO A 379 -52.02 15.75 -19.14
C PRO A 379 -52.78 16.89 -19.85
N SER A 380 -54.11 16.81 -19.87
CA SER A 380 -54.96 17.78 -20.58
C SER A 380 -54.88 19.22 -20.07
N ASN A 381 -54.28 19.44 -18.89
CA ASN A 381 -54.14 20.74 -18.28
C ASN A 381 -52.76 21.39 -18.55
N ASN A 382 -51.83 20.68 -19.19
CA ASN A 382 -50.53 21.23 -19.59
C ASN A 382 -49.93 20.40 -20.74
N ASP A 383 -50.06 20.89 -21.96
CA ASP A 383 -49.65 20.18 -23.18
C ASP A 383 -48.13 19.97 -23.30
N ASP A 384 -47.32 20.77 -22.60
CA ASP A 384 -45.85 20.74 -22.66
C ASP A 384 -45.22 19.88 -21.55
N ALA A 385 -45.98 19.47 -20.53
CA ALA A 385 -45.42 18.81 -19.35
C ALA A 385 -44.66 17.52 -19.70
N GLY A 386 -45.19 16.69 -20.60
CA GLY A 386 -44.53 15.45 -21.01
C GLY A 386 -43.21 15.67 -21.73
N ILE A 387 -43.16 16.66 -22.64
CA ILE A 387 -41.93 17.06 -23.35
C ILE A 387 -40.90 17.62 -22.36
N MET A 388 -41.35 18.42 -21.39
CA MET A 388 -40.47 19.00 -20.38
C MET A 388 -39.82 17.93 -19.50
N ILE A 389 -40.58 16.91 -19.07
CA ILE A 389 -40.03 15.77 -18.31
C ILE A 389 -39.00 15.00 -19.13
N ALA A 390 -39.31 14.69 -20.39
CA ALA A 390 -38.39 13.97 -21.27
C ALA A 390 -37.07 14.73 -21.47
N ASN A 391 -37.13 16.04 -21.77
CA ASN A 391 -35.94 16.86 -22.01
C ASN A 391 -35.06 16.99 -20.76
N ASN A 392 -35.66 17.19 -19.58
CA ASN A 392 -34.92 17.24 -18.32
C ASN A 392 -34.27 15.88 -18.02
N LEU A 393 -34.98 14.78 -18.29
CA LEU A 393 -34.44 13.43 -18.12
C LEU A 393 -33.26 13.16 -19.05
N ILE A 394 -33.37 13.48 -20.34
CA ILE A 394 -32.25 13.36 -21.30
C ILE A 394 -31.05 14.17 -20.82
N SER A 395 -31.29 15.42 -20.42
CA SER A 395 -30.23 16.32 -19.92
C SER A 395 -29.57 15.76 -18.67
N TYR A 396 -30.35 15.21 -17.74
CA TYR A 396 -29.82 14.59 -16.53
C TYR A 396 -28.99 13.35 -16.85
N LEU A 397 -29.51 12.44 -17.68
CA LEU A 397 -28.82 11.23 -18.07
C LEU A 397 -27.52 11.54 -18.81
N PHE A 398 -27.51 12.51 -19.72
CA PHE A 398 -26.30 12.94 -20.43
C PHE A 398 -25.20 13.43 -19.49
N ASN A 399 -25.58 14.14 -18.42
CA ASN A 399 -24.63 14.70 -17.45
C ASN A 399 -24.19 13.72 -16.35
N ASN A 400 -24.98 12.68 -16.06
CA ASN A 400 -24.77 11.81 -14.89
C ASN A 400 -24.55 10.33 -15.22
N ALA A 401 -24.83 9.89 -16.45
CA ALA A 401 -24.57 8.52 -16.86
C ALA A 401 -23.07 8.27 -17.00
N SER A 402 -22.68 7.01 -16.79
CA SER A 402 -21.30 6.57 -17.02
C SER A 402 -20.98 6.47 -18.52
N LYS A 403 -19.69 6.47 -18.87
CA LYS A 403 -19.23 6.56 -20.27
C LYS A 403 -19.59 5.36 -21.15
N ASP A 404 -19.96 4.25 -20.53
CA ASP A 404 -20.50 3.03 -21.13
C ASP A 404 -21.98 3.17 -21.51
N ILE A 405 -22.60 4.29 -21.19
CA ILE A 405 -23.99 4.58 -21.55
C ILE A 405 -24.03 5.65 -22.63
N ASN A 406 -24.71 5.33 -23.73
CA ASN A 406 -24.98 6.25 -24.81
C ASN A 406 -26.43 6.74 -24.72
N ILE A 407 -26.64 8.05 -24.69
CA ILE A 407 -27.99 8.63 -24.65
C ILE A 407 -28.37 9.05 -26.07
N LEU A 408 -29.42 8.44 -26.61
CA LEU A 408 -29.87 8.75 -27.97
C LEU A 408 -30.60 10.10 -28.01
N GLU A 409 -30.16 10.95 -28.93
CA GLU A 409 -30.72 12.29 -29.11
C GLU A 409 -32.13 12.27 -29.71
N ARG A 410 -32.93 13.29 -29.34
CA ARG A 410 -34.34 13.43 -29.75
C ARG A 410 -34.55 13.49 -31.26
N GLU A 411 -33.63 14.10 -32.01
CA GLU A 411 -33.75 14.22 -33.48
C GLU A 411 -33.66 12.84 -34.15
N ASN A 412 -32.78 11.97 -33.65
CA ASN A 412 -32.68 10.58 -34.10
C ASN A 412 -33.99 9.83 -33.80
N LEU A 413 -34.61 10.07 -32.64
CA LEU A 413 -35.92 9.51 -32.27
C LEU A 413 -37.08 10.04 -33.11
N LYS A 414 -37.00 11.25 -33.65
CA LYS A 414 -38.06 11.82 -34.48
C LYS A 414 -38.18 11.10 -35.83
N SER A 415 -37.05 10.79 -36.46
CA SER A 415 -37.03 9.97 -37.68
C SER A 415 -37.61 8.57 -37.45
N ILE A 416 -37.30 7.98 -36.28
CA ILE A 416 -37.83 6.70 -35.80
C ILE A 416 -39.36 6.72 -35.70
N LEU A 417 -39.91 7.79 -35.11
CA LEU A 417 -41.34 7.95 -34.88
C LEU A 417 -42.12 8.32 -36.17
N GLU A 418 -41.50 9.04 -37.10
CA GLU A 418 -42.11 9.43 -38.39
C GLU A 418 -42.22 8.26 -39.38
N GLU A 419 -41.21 7.37 -39.46
CA GLU A 419 -41.27 6.15 -40.28
C GLU A 419 -42.35 5.15 -39.82
N MET A 420 -42.66 5.12 -38.53
CA MET A 420 -43.63 4.18 -37.94
C MET A 420 -45.10 4.61 -38.08
N LYS A 421 -45.40 5.69 -38.82
CA LYS A 421 -46.74 6.27 -39.03
C LYS A 421 -47.52 6.47 -37.72
N LEU A 422 -47.30 7.61 -37.10
CA LEU A 422 -48.07 8.17 -35.99
C LEU A 422 -49.59 8.09 -36.21
N GLY A 423 -50.32 7.55 -35.24
CA GLY A 423 -51.76 7.74 -35.16
C GLY A 423 -52.55 7.03 -34.06
N GLN A 424 -52.21 5.80 -33.65
CA GLN A 424 -53.24 5.00 -32.93
C GLN A 424 -52.85 4.15 -31.73
N ILE A 425 -51.60 4.04 -31.29
CA ILE A 425 -51.33 3.20 -30.13
C ILE A 425 -50.47 3.92 -29.12
N GLY A 426 -51.17 4.54 -28.17
CA GLY A 426 -50.63 4.91 -26.86
C GLY A 426 -50.22 3.69 -26.00
N VAL A 427 -49.70 2.64 -26.63
CA VAL A 427 -49.16 1.43 -26.04
C VAL A 427 -48.16 0.91 -27.07
N VAL A 428 -46.88 1.26 -26.96
CA VAL A 428 -45.85 0.54 -27.71
C VAL A 428 -45.91 -0.91 -27.24
N SER A 429 -46.27 -1.81 -28.16
CA SER A 429 -46.35 -3.25 -27.90
C SER A 429 -44.95 -3.84 -27.75
N GLU A 430 -44.82 -4.99 -27.08
CA GLU A 430 -43.53 -5.70 -26.95
C GLU A 430 -42.85 -5.95 -28.31
N ASN A 431 -43.64 -6.16 -29.36
CA ASN A 431 -43.13 -6.37 -30.72
C ASN A 431 -42.55 -5.09 -31.33
N THR A 432 -43.22 -3.95 -31.09
CA THR A 432 -42.76 -2.63 -31.53
C THR A 432 -41.45 -2.25 -30.83
N ALA A 433 -41.31 -2.58 -29.53
CA ALA A 433 -40.05 -2.42 -28.81
C ALA A 433 -38.91 -3.21 -29.48
N LYS A 434 -39.11 -4.50 -29.72
CA LYS A 434 -38.08 -5.35 -30.36
C LYS A 434 -37.63 -4.86 -31.73
N GLU A 435 -38.55 -4.36 -32.56
CA GLU A 435 -38.21 -3.76 -33.86
C GLU A 435 -37.39 -2.48 -33.69
N MET A 436 -37.73 -1.62 -32.72
CA MET A 436 -36.96 -0.41 -32.43
C MET A 436 -35.52 -0.73 -31.99
N GLY A 437 -35.32 -1.77 -31.18
CA GLY A 437 -33.97 -2.17 -30.76
C GLY A 437 -33.12 -2.68 -31.92
N ARG A 438 -33.71 -3.48 -32.80
CA ARG A 438 -33.00 -4.04 -33.97
C ARG A 438 -32.63 -2.98 -35.01
N ILE A 439 -33.53 -2.04 -35.28
CA ILE A 439 -33.33 -1.05 -36.35
C ILE A 439 -32.45 0.10 -35.88
N TYR A 440 -32.60 0.52 -34.62
CA TYR A 440 -32.02 1.77 -34.13
C TYR A 440 -30.99 1.62 -33.02
N GLY A 441 -30.61 0.38 -32.69
CA GLY A 441 -29.58 0.10 -31.69
C GLY A 441 -29.95 0.61 -30.29
N ILE A 442 -31.22 0.49 -29.92
CA ILE A 442 -31.72 0.85 -28.59
C ILE A 442 -31.66 -0.39 -27.70
N ASP A 443 -30.92 -0.33 -26.59
CA ASP A 443 -30.93 -1.39 -25.57
C ASP A 443 -32.07 -1.18 -24.56
N ILE A 444 -32.29 0.08 -24.18
CA ILE A 444 -33.23 0.46 -23.12
C ILE A 444 -34.13 1.60 -23.59
N ALA A 445 -35.44 1.42 -23.45
CA ALA A 445 -36.44 2.42 -23.77
C ALA A 445 -37.17 2.90 -22.53
N ILE A 446 -37.27 4.22 -22.35
CA ILE A 446 -37.99 4.86 -21.26
C ILE A 446 -39.21 5.55 -21.82
N MET A 447 -40.38 5.22 -21.26
CA MET A 447 -41.67 5.74 -21.71
C MET A 447 -42.54 6.08 -20.50
N GLY A 448 -43.44 7.02 -20.64
CA GLY A 448 -44.35 7.34 -19.55
C GLY A 448 -45.47 8.32 -19.89
N SER A 449 -46.19 8.72 -18.86
CA SER A 449 -47.28 9.68 -18.92
C SER A 449 -47.29 10.51 -17.65
N VAL A 450 -47.31 11.83 -17.81
CA VAL A 450 -47.52 12.78 -16.73
C VAL A 450 -49.03 12.81 -16.44
N LEU A 451 -49.40 12.33 -15.26
CA LEU A 451 -50.80 12.17 -14.84
C LEU A 451 -51.36 13.45 -14.21
N LEU A 452 -50.51 14.17 -13.46
CA LEU A 452 -50.88 15.42 -12.79
C LEU A 452 -49.72 16.39 -12.88
N PHE A 453 -50.00 17.63 -13.27
CA PHE A 453 -49.00 18.70 -13.37
C PHE A 453 -49.69 20.05 -13.16
N LYS A 454 -49.83 20.48 -11.91
CA LYS A 454 -50.57 21.71 -11.57
C LYS A 454 -50.11 22.35 -10.27
N VAL A 455 -50.45 23.62 -10.11
CA VAL A 455 -50.33 24.36 -8.84
C VAL A 455 -51.72 24.84 -8.45
N ASP A 456 -52.16 24.49 -7.25
CA ASP A 456 -53.39 25.02 -6.66
C ASP A 456 -53.02 26.23 -5.78
N GLU A 457 -53.66 27.38 -6.01
CA GLU A 457 -53.46 28.60 -5.23
C GLU A 457 -54.66 28.86 -4.31
N THR A 458 -54.39 29.23 -3.06
CA THR A 458 -55.39 29.75 -2.13
C THR A 458 -54.88 31.07 -1.56
N SER A 459 -55.63 32.15 -1.77
CA SER A 459 -55.36 33.46 -1.20
C SER A 459 -56.49 33.88 -0.27
N SER A 460 -56.14 34.55 0.83
CA SER A 460 -57.11 35.11 1.76
C SER A 460 -56.62 36.47 2.25
N THR A 461 -57.52 37.44 2.26
CA THR A 461 -57.25 38.77 2.82
C THR A 461 -58.02 38.93 4.12
N SER A 462 -57.34 39.38 5.16
CA SER A 462 -57.94 39.67 6.47
C SER A 462 -57.61 41.10 6.88
N ASN A 463 -58.59 41.79 7.48
CA ASN A 463 -58.39 43.11 8.06
C ASN A 463 -57.96 42.95 9.52
N LYS A 464 -56.81 43.53 9.88
CA LYS A 464 -56.36 43.64 11.26
C LYS A 464 -56.40 45.11 11.68
N THR A 465 -56.82 45.36 12.91
CA THR A 465 -56.85 46.72 13.47
C THR A 465 -55.63 46.92 14.36
N ALA A 466 -54.81 47.93 14.04
CA ALA A 466 -53.73 48.37 14.91
C ALA A 466 -54.19 49.58 15.72
N ARG A 467 -54.01 49.53 17.05
CA ARG A 467 -54.24 50.66 17.94
C ARG A 467 -52.90 51.27 18.33
N TYR A 468 -52.73 52.57 18.09
CA TYR A 468 -51.49 53.28 18.37
C TYR A 468 -51.78 54.68 18.93
N GLN A 469 -50.84 55.23 19.71
CA GLN A 469 -51.01 56.51 20.39
C GLN A 469 -50.65 57.65 19.44
N ILE A 470 -51.58 58.57 19.18
CA ILE A 470 -51.39 59.72 18.27
C ILE A 470 -51.12 61.04 18.98
N GLY A 471 -51.11 61.03 20.32
CA GLY A 471 -50.82 62.20 21.14
C GLY A 471 -51.50 62.15 22.50
N GLU A 472 -51.57 63.29 23.17
CA GLU A 472 -52.30 63.46 24.42
C GLU A 472 -53.33 64.57 24.24
N VAL A 473 -54.56 64.36 24.71
CA VAL A 473 -55.61 65.39 24.69
C VAL A 473 -55.82 65.93 26.10
N ILE A 474 -56.04 67.24 26.19
CA ILE A 474 -56.35 67.92 27.44
C ILE A 474 -57.86 67.85 27.65
N GLU A 475 -58.29 66.99 28.56
CA GLU A 475 -59.70 66.83 28.92
C GLU A 475 -59.98 67.42 30.29
N ASP A 476 -61.25 67.79 30.53
CA ASP A 476 -61.67 68.19 31.87
C ASP A 476 -61.46 67.03 32.83
N ASN A 477 -60.77 67.31 33.92
CA ASN A 477 -60.63 66.32 34.96
C ASN A 477 -62.01 66.08 35.58
N ILE A 478 -62.57 64.89 35.38
CA ILE A 478 -63.88 64.52 35.92
C ILE A 478 -63.90 64.73 37.44
N GLU A 479 -62.77 64.55 38.13
CA GLU A 479 -62.65 64.83 39.55
C GLU A 479 -62.80 66.32 39.88
N TYR A 480 -62.23 67.22 39.05
CA TYR A 480 -62.41 68.67 39.23
C TYR A 480 -63.85 69.10 38.94
N LEU A 481 -64.48 68.58 37.88
CA LEU A 481 -65.88 68.91 37.57
C LEU A 481 -66.80 68.48 38.70
N ASN A 482 -66.66 67.26 39.20
CA ASN A 482 -67.41 66.77 40.35
C ASN A 482 -67.14 67.61 41.61
N TRP A 483 -65.89 68.01 41.84
CA TRP A 483 -65.52 68.90 42.94
C TRP A 483 -66.16 70.29 42.81
N LYS A 484 -66.21 70.87 41.60
CA LYS A 484 -66.80 72.18 41.33
C LYS A 484 -68.33 72.17 41.50
N THR A 485 -69.00 71.08 41.14
CA THR A 485 -70.46 70.93 41.39
C THR A 485 -70.76 70.87 42.89
N ARG A 486 -69.89 70.27 43.69
CA ARG A 486 -70.02 70.22 45.17
C ARG A 486 -69.66 71.55 45.84
N ASN A 487 -68.86 72.39 45.19
CA ASN A 487 -68.42 73.69 45.71
C ASN A 487 -68.80 74.82 44.73
N PRO A 488 -70.10 75.20 44.66
CA PRO A 488 -70.61 76.11 43.63
C PRO A 488 -70.17 77.58 43.78
N LYS A 489 -69.66 77.99 44.95
CA LYS A 489 -69.04 79.31 45.19
C LYS A 489 -67.75 79.16 46.01
N PRO A 490 -66.68 78.60 45.43
CA PRO A 490 -65.49 78.24 46.18
C PRO A 490 -64.68 79.49 46.56
N SER A 491 -64.12 79.47 47.77
CA SER A 491 -63.18 80.48 48.25
C SER A 491 -61.80 80.34 47.57
N LYS A 492 -60.94 81.35 47.72
CA LYS A 492 -59.59 81.34 47.14
C LYS A 492 -58.70 80.20 47.67
N GLU A 493 -58.87 79.79 48.93
CA GLU A 493 -58.15 78.66 49.52
C GLU A 493 -58.64 77.31 48.94
N GLU A 494 -59.95 77.14 48.79
CA GLU A 494 -60.56 75.92 48.21
C GLU A 494 -60.16 75.71 46.75
N LEU A 495 -59.99 76.80 45.98
CA LEU A 495 -59.48 76.70 44.61
C LEU A 495 -58.01 76.25 44.51
N ARG A 496 -57.19 76.43 45.57
CA ARG A 496 -55.77 76.02 45.55
C ARG A 496 -55.57 74.52 45.78
N THR A 497 -56.50 73.86 46.46
CA THR A 497 -56.46 72.42 46.76
C THR A 497 -57.37 71.59 45.86
N ALA A 498 -58.09 72.24 44.94
CA ALA A 498 -58.93 71.57 43.96
C ALA A 498 -58.09 70.70 43.00
N PRO A 499 -58.63 69.57 42.51
CA PRO A 499 -58.01 68.80 41.44
C PRO A 499 -57.74 69.71 40.23
N VAL A 500 -56.65 69.46 39.51
CA VAL A 500 -56.36 70.28 38.33
C VAL A 500 -57.53 70.22 37.37
N ALA A 501 -57.97 71.39 36.87
CA ALA A 501 -59.17 71.47 36.06
C ALA A 501 -59.08 70.64 34.78
N LYS A 502 -57.86 70.41 34.30
CA LYS A 502 -57.58 69.67 33.08
C LYS A 502 -56.48 68.63 33.29
N ILE A 503 -56.62 67.44 32.71
CA ILE A 503 -55.60 66.38 32.67
C ILE A 503 -55.23 66.04 31.23
N LYS A 504 -54.00 65.57 31.00
CA LYS A 504 -53.57 65.02 29.72
C LYS A 504 -53.80 63.52 29.72
N VAL A 505 -54.60 63.02 28.79
CA VAL A 505 -54.85 61.59 28.60
C VAL A 505 -54.34 61.14 27.23
N PRO A 506 -53.72 59.96 27.11
CA PRO A 506 -53.24 59.45 25.83
C PRO A 506 -54.41 59.22 24.89
N LYS A 507 -54.36 59.88 23.73
CA LYS A 507 -55.33 59.71 22.66
C LYS A 507 -54.81 58.63 21.71
N PHE A 508 -55.60 57.58 21.54
CA PHE A 508 -55.29 56.50 20.61
C PHE A 508 -56.07 56.70 19.31
N ALA A 509 -55.42 56.38 18.20
CA ALA A 509 -56.09 56.11 16.94
C ALA A 509 -56.10 54.61 16.70
N VAL A 510 -57.07 54.18 15.91
CA VAL A 510 -57.09 52.86 15.29
C VAL A 510 -56.93 53.03 13.80
N LYS A 511 -56.13 52.16 13.19
CA LYS A 511 -56.00 52.08 11.74
C LYS A 511 -56.07 50.63 11.34
N ASP A 512 -56.96 50.35 10.40
CA ASP A 512 -57.07 49.03 9.80
C ASP A 512 -55.98 48.88 8.74
N TYR A 513 -55.39 47.69 8.70
CA TYR A 513 -54.47 47.27 7.64
C TYR A 513 -54.83 45.88 7.15
N GLU A 514 -54.59 45.67 5.86
CA GLU A 514 -54.82 44.39 5.21
C GLU A 514 -53.61 43.47 5.41
N VAL A 515 -53.89 42.22 5.79
CA VAL A 515 -52.93 41.12 5.76
C VAL A 515 -53.40 40.13 4.72
N GLN A 516 -52.55 39.88 3.73
CA GLN A 516 -52.78 38.93 2.65
C GLN A 516 -52.00 37.66 2.93
N ASN A 517 -52.68 36.53 3.07
CA ASN A 517 -52.04 35.22 3.15
C ASN A 517 -52.18 34.51 1.82
N LYS A 518 -51.08 33.96 1.30
CA LYS A 518 -51.06 33.23 0.04
C LYS A 518 -50.39 31.88 0.25
N LYS A 519 -51.08 30.83 -0.18
CA LYS A 519 -50.60 29.44 -0.12
C LYS A 519 -50.69 28.83 -1.52
N LYS A 520 -49.60 28.24 -1.98
CA LYS A 520 -49.54 27.46 -3.22
C LYS A 520 -49.18 26.03 -2.92
N VAL A 521 -49.86 25.10 -3.59
CA VAL A 521 -49.60 23.66 -3.50
C VAL A 521 -49.39 23.11 -4.89
N GLY A 522 -48.13 22.77 -5.20
CA GLY A 522 -47.77 22.10 -6.45
C GLY A 522 -47.97 20.59 -6.35
N PHE A 523 -48.42 19.98 -7.46
CA PHE A 523 -48.57 18.55 -7.63
C PHE A 523 -47.96 18.10 -8.95
N ILE A 524 -47.06 17.11 -8.88
CA ILE A 524 -46.55 16.38 -10.04
C ILE A 524 -46.74 14.88 -9.79
N GLN A 525 -47.35 14.19 -10.76
CA GLN A 525 -47.49 12.75 -10.76
C GLN A 525 -47.09 12.21 -12.14
N ILE A 526 -46.14 11.27 -12.18
CA ILE A 526 -45.60 10.72 -13.42
C ILE A 526 -45.63 9.20 -13.32
N SER A 527 -46.30 8.56 -14.27
CA SER A 527 -46.18 7.12 -14.49
C SER A 527 -45.09 6.85 -15.54
N TYR A 528 -44.22 5.89 -15.29
CA TYR A 528 -43.16 5.52 -16.22
C TYR A 528 -42.95 4.01 -16.28
N ARG A 529 -42.35 3.56 -17.37
CA ARG A 529 -41.87 2.21 -17.57
C ARG A 529 -40.50 2.20 -18.25
N ILE A 530 -39.67 1.25 -17.85
CA ILE A 530 -38.37 0.97 -18.45
C ILE A 530 -38.48 -0.38 -19.15
N VAL A 531 -38.06 -0.43 -20.41
CA VAL A 531 -38.18 -1.62 -21.26
C VAL A 531 -36.79 -2.05 -21.69
N ASP A 532 -36.44 -3.31 -21.42
CA ASP A 532 -35.33 -3.97 -22.09
C ASP A 532 -35.79 -4.31 -23.51
N VAL A 533 -35.18 -3.67 -24.50
CA VAL A 533 -35.68 -3.67 -25.86
C VAL A 533 -35.36 -4.99 -26.58
N ALA A 534 -34.28 -5.66 -26.20
CA ALA A 534 -33.92 -6.98 -26.75
C ALA A 534 -34.96 -8.04 -26.39
N THR A 535 -35.42 -8.03 -25.14
CA THR A 535 -36.40 -8.99 -24.62
C THR A 535 -37.85 -8.53 -24.78
N GLY A 536 -38.08 -7.22 -24.88
CA GLY A 536 -39.39 -6.57 -24.85
C GLY A 536 -40.03 -6.52 -23.46
N VAL A 537 -39.31 -6.91 -22.40
CA VAL A 537 -39.84 -7.02 -21.03
C VAL A 537 -39.73 -5.67 -20.32
N ASN A 538 -40.78 -5.30 -19.58
CA ASN A 538 -40.72 -4.15 -18.68
C ASN A 538 -39.85 -4.50 -17.45
N THR A 539 -38.71 -3.84 -17.32
CA THR A 539 -37.81 -4.02 -16.16
C THR A 539 -38.29 -3.25 -14.94
N SER A 540 -39.00 -2.13 -15.15
CA SER A 540 -39.65 -1.35 -14.10
C SER A 540 -40.94 -0.70 -14.60
N VAL A 541 -41.96 -0.61 -13.73
CA VAL A 541 -43.21 0.12 -13.96
C VAL A 541 -43.65 0.76 -12.64
N GLU A 542 -43.59 2.08 -12.56
CA GLU A 542 -43.86 2.81 -11.32
C GLU A 542 -44.56 4.16 -11.56
N THR A 543 -45.12 4.72 -10.49
CA THR A 543 -45.68 6.07 -10.45
C THR A 543 -44.95 6.90 -9.39
N LEU A 544 -44.37 8.02 -9.80
CA LEU A 544 -43.72 8.98 -8.93
C LEU A 544 -44.67 10.13 -8.62
N GLU A 545 -44.81 10.44 -7.33
CA GLU A 545 -45.63 11.55 -6.84
C GLU A 545 -44.78 12.54 -6.05
N ARG A 546 -45.01 13.84 -6.31
CA ARG A 546 -44.42 14.94 -5.55
C ARG A 546 -45.47 16.00 -5.26
N LYS A 547 -45.38 16.54 -4.04
CA LYS A 547 -46.18 17.64 -3.55
C LYS A 547 -45.26 18.66 -2.88
N LYS A 548 -45.39 19.93 -3.26
CA LYS A 548 -44.62 21.04 -2.66
C LYS A 548 -45.59 22.11 -2.18
N ILE A 549 -45.37 22.64 -0.97
CA ILE A 549 -46.24 23.65 -0.36
C ILE A 549 -45.38 24.88 -0.08
N GLU A 550 -45.78 26.02 -0.61
CA GLU A 550 -45.14 27.33 -0.40
C GLU A 550 -46.21 28.29 0.14
N GLU A 551 -45.92 29.00 1.23
CA GLU A 551 -46.87 29.93 1.85
C GLU A 551 -46.17 31.16 2.43
N ASP A 552 -46.85 32.30 2.32
CA ASP A 552 -46.36 33.59 2.83
C ASP A 552 -47.52 34.52 3.23
N SER A 553 -47.21 35.52 4.05
CA SER A 553 -48.14 36.51 4.61
C SER A 553 -47.59 37.93 4.42
N ALA A 554 -48.19 38.70 3.52
CA ALA A 554 -47.81 40.10 3.28
C ALA A 554 -48.70 41.09 4.03
N ASN A 555 -48.16 42.25 4.37
CA ASN A 555 -48.93 43.36 4.94
C ASN A 555 -48.37 44.74 4.55
N ALA A 556 -49.25 45.73 4.45
CA ALA A 556 -48.89 47.07 3.97
C ALA A 556 -48.08 47.92 4.97
N GLY A 557 -47.87 47.45 6.20
CA GLY A 557 -47.24 48.21 7.26
C GLY A 557 -48.09 49.36 7.81
N ILE A 558 -47.80 49.75 9.05
CA ILE A 558 -48.30 50.98 9.69
C ILE A 558 -47.15 51.57 10.52
N ASP A 559 -46.46 52.58 9.97
CA ASP A 559 -45.31 53.22 10.61
C ASP A 559 -45.66 53.77 12.00
N ASP A 560 -46.79 54.49 12.13
CA ASP A 560 -47.23 55.07 13.41
C ASP A 560 -47.56 54.01 14.49
N ALA A 561 -47.82 52.77 14.08
CA ALA A 561 -48.11 51.64 14.96
C ALA A 561 -46.91 50.68 15.09
N GLY A 562 -45.75 51.00 14.49
CA GLY A 562 -44.56 50.17 14.50
C GLY A 562 -44.67 48.87 13.69
N ILE A 563 -45.68 48.74 12.83
CA ILE A 563 -45.87 47.56 11.96
C ILE A 563 -45.07 47.78 10.69
N LYS A 564 -44.07 46.94 10.44
CA LYS A 564 -43.22 47.04 9.24
C LYS A 564 -43.94 46.49 8.02
N PHE A 565 -43.71 47.14 6.88
CA PHE A 565 -44.10 46.63 5.58
C PHE A 565 -43.44 45.27 5.32
N ASP A 566 -44.24 44.31 4.87
CA ASP A 566 -43.81 42.96 4.54
C ASP A 566 -44.34 42.61 3.14
N PRO A 567 -43.48 42.57 2.11
CA PRO A 567 -43.90 42.25 0.74
C PRO A 567 -44.24 40.76 0.59
N MET A 568 -45.07 40.43 -0.39
CA MET A 568 -45.40 39.03 -0.71
C MET A 568 -44.23 38.37 -1.46
N GLU A 569 -43.67 37.31 -0.90
CA GLU A 569 -42.55 36.52 -1.41
C GLU A 569 -42.94 35.04 -1.56
N VAL A 570 -43.88 34.73 -2.47
CA VAL A 570 -44.21 33.34 -2.85
C VAL A 570 -43.71 33.07 -4.28
N PRO A 571 -43.03 31.93 -4.52
CA PRO A 571 -42.60 31.54 -5.86
C PRO A 571 -43.75 31.50 -6.88
N THR A 572 -43.41 31.78 -8.12
CA THR A 572 -44.31 31.62 -9.26
C THR A 572 -44.67 30.14 -9.47
N ASP A 573 -45.79 29.88 -10.15
CA ASP A 573 -46.20 28.50 -10.44
C ASP A 573 -45.13 27.77 -11.25
N THR A 574 -44.49 28.49 -12.18
CA THR A 574 -43.37 28.01 -12.98
C THR A 574 -42.17 27.61 -12.11
N GLU A 575 -41.76 28.42 -11.15
CA GLU A 575 -40.64 28.10 -10.25
C GLU A 575 -40.93 26.87 -9.39
N ILE A 576 -42.16 26.74 -8.87
CA ILE A 576 -42.60 25.56 -8.11
C ILE A 576 -42.54 24.32 -9.00
N LEU A 577 -43.14 24.37 -10.20
CA LEU A 577 -43.20 23.24 -11.12
C LEU A 577 -41.83 22.85 -11.68
N GLN A 578 -40.94 23.81 -11.95
CA GLN A 578 -39.56 23.55 -12.37
C GLN A 578 -38.76 22.84 -11.28
N SER A 579 -38.82 23.34 -10.03
CA SER A 579 -38.17 22.70 -8.89
C SER A 579 -38.67 21.28 -8.68
N MET A 580 -40.00 21.08 -8.69
CA MET A 580 -40.59 19.75 -8.53
C MET A 580 -40.26 18.82 -9.71
N THR A 581 -40.15 19.36 -10.93
CA THR A 581 -39.75 18.60 -12.12
C THR A 581 -38.34 18.06 -11.94
N SER A 582 -37.41 18.90 -11.49
CA SER A 582 -36.04 18.47 -11.18
C SER A 582 -36.05 17.31 -10.17
N ASP A 583 -36.82 17.43 -9.07
CA ASP A 583 -36.88 16.40 -8.03
C ASP A 583 -37.41 15.05 -8.54
N VAL A 584 -38.42 15.06 -9.43
CA VAL A 584 -39.00 13.84 -10.00
C VAL A 584 -38.06 13.24 -11.04
N VAL A 585 -37.48 14.06 -11.93
CA VAL A 585 -36.54 13.63 -12.96
C VAL A 585 -35.29 13.02 -12.33
N ASP A 586 -34.78 13.63 -11.26
CA ASP A 586 -33.65 13.12 -10.48
C ASP A 586 -33.92 11.71 -9.94
N GLN A 587 -35.11 11.47 -9.39
CA GLN A 587 -35.48 10.13 -8.91
C GLN A 587 -35.60 9.15 -10.07
N LEU A 588 -36.28 9.55 -11.15
CA LEU A 588 -36.48 8.71 -12.33
C LEU A 588 -35.15 8.31 -12.96
N ALA A 589 -34.23 9.26 -13.15
CA ALA A 589 -32.91 9.00 -13.72
C ALA A 589 -32.09 8.05 -12.85
N ARG A 590 -32.17 8.15 -11.53
CA ARG A 590 -31.50 7.21 -10.62
C ARG A 590 -32.03 5.79 -10.78
N GLU A 591 -33.34 5.60 -10.88
CA GLU A 591 -33.91 4.26 -11.09
C GLU A 591 -33.53 3.68 -12.47
N VAL A 592 -33.43 4.54 -13.49
CA VAL A 592 -32.95 4.15 -14.83
C VAL A 592 -31.49 3.70 -14.81
N LEU A 593 -30.60 4.45 -14.16
CA LEU A 593 -29.16 4.19 -14.19
C LEU A 593 -28.73 3.07 -13.24
N LYS A 594 -29.44 2.88 -12.13
CA LYS A 594 -29.11 1.89 -11.08
C LYS A 594 -28.76 0.48 -11.59
N PRO A 595 -29.54 -0.17 -12.48
CA PRO A 595 -29.18 -1.48 -13.00
C PRO A 595 -27.94 -1.47 -13.90
N LEU A 596 -27.59 -0.31 -14.48
CA LEU A 596 -26.51 -0.15 -15.45
C LEU A 596 -25.17 0.28 -14.82
N MET A 597 -25.19 0.69 -13.55
CA MET A 597 -23.99 1.17 -12.87
C MET A 597 -22.89 0.11 -12.77
N ASN A 598 -23.24 -1.17 -12.62
CA ASN A 598 -22.29 -2.25 -12.35
C ASN A 598 -22.33 -3.36 -13.43
N LEU A 599 -22.48 -2.99 -14.70
CA LEU A 599 -22.53 -3.94 -15.82
C LEU A 599 -21.30 -4.84 -15.90
N GLU A 600 -20.10 -4.34 -15.57
CA GLU A 600 -18.88 -5.13 -15.51
C GLU A 600 -19.00 -6.33 -14.57
N LYS A 601 -19.66 -6.15 -13.42
CA LYS A 601 -19.90 -7.21 -12.45
C LYS A 601 -20.94 -8.20 -12.98
N GLU A 602 -21.97 -7.71 -13.66
CA GLU A 602 -22.98 -8.57 -14.27
C GLU A 602 -22.37 -9.45 -15.37
N TYR A 603 -21.60 -8.87 -16.28
CA TYR A 603 -20.88 -9.61 -17.32
C TYR A 603 -19.93 -10.64 -16.72
N PHE A 604 -19.17 -10.28 -15.68
CA PHE A 604 -18.30 -11.21 -14.98
C PHE A 604 -19.09 -12.41 -14.39
N GLN A 605 -20.21 -12.15 -13.71
CA GLN A 605 -21.06 -13.20 -13.14
C GLN A 605 -21.68 -14.10 -14.20
N GLN A 606 -22.13 -13.53 -15.33
CA GLN A 606 -22.61 -14.29 -16.49
C GLN A 606 -21.49 -15.19 -17.05
N GLY A 607 -20.26 -14.67 -17.15
CA GLY A 607 -19.08 -15.44 -17.55
C GLY A 607 -18.80 -16.62 -16.61
N GLU A 608 -18.85 -16.40 -15.29
CA GLU A 608 -18.69 -17.46 -14.30
C GLU A 608 -19.81 -18.51 -14.38
N GLU A 609 -21.05 -18.11 -14.63
CA GLU A 609 -22.18 -19.02 -14.82
C GLU A 609 -21.97 -19.91 -16.04
N LEU A 610 -21.64 -19.30 -17.19
CA LEU A 610 -21.38 -20.01 -18.45
C LEU A 610 -20.22 -20.98 -18.32
N LEU A 611 -19.13 -20.56 -17.67
CA LEU A 611 -17.94 -21.38 -17.48
C LEU A 611 -18.19 -22.55 -16.52
N ASN A 612 -18.75 -22.28 -15.34
CA ASN A 612 -18.79 -23.25 -14.25
C ASN A 612 -20.04 -24.15 -14.29
N ARG A 613 -21.19 -23.63 -14.74
CA ARG A 613 -22.46 -24.39 -14.73
C ARG A 613 -22.76 -25.00 -16.09
N ARG A 614 -22.61 -24.23 -17.16
CA ARG A 614 -23.00 -24.66 -18.52
C ARG A 614 -21.86 -25.27 -19.33
N GLN A 615 -20.62 -25.07 -18.88
CA GLN A 615 -19.39 -25.50 -19.58
C GLN A 615 -19.27 -24.90 -21.00
N GLU A 616 -19.87 -23.73 -21.20
CA GLU A 616 -19.84 -23.00 -22.46
C GLU A 616 -18.61 -22.08 -22.50
N LEU A 617 -17.48 -22.63 -22.94
CA LEU A 617 -16.17 -22.00 -22.85
C LEU A 617 -16.07 -20.66 -23.62
N ILE A 618 -16.39 -20.66 -24.91
CA ILE A 618 -16.27 -19.46 -25.74
C ILE A 618 -17.30 -18.39 -25.36
N PRO A 619 -18.60 -18.69 -25.12
CA PRO A 619 -19.53 -17.70 -24.58
C PRO A 619 -19.08 -17.08 -23.26
N ALA A 620 -18.47 -17.87 -22.36
CA ALA A 620 -17.91 -17.34 -21.12
C ALA A 620 -16.78 -16.33 -21.37
N ILE A 621 -15.87 -16.62 -22.31
CA ILE A 621 -14.80 -15.70 -22.72
C ILE A 621 -15.36 -14.36 -23.23
N GLU A 622 -16.44 -14.39 -24.01
CA GLU A 622 -17.07 -13.16 -24.48
C GLU A 622 -17.55 -12.29 -23.32
N LYS A 623 -18.19 -12.90 -22.32
CA LYS A 623 -18.66 -12.19 -21.13
C LYS A 623 -17.54 -11.68 -20.22
N PHE A 624 -16.47 -12.44 -20.05
CA PHE A 624 -15.28 -11.93 -19.36
C PHE A 624 -14.63 -10.78 -20.13
N THR A 625 -14.67 -10.81 -21.46
CA THR A 625 -14.16 -9.72 -22.28
C THR A 625 -15.05 -8.49 -22.17
N ASP A 626 -16.38 -8.65 -22.19
CA ASP A 626 -17.32 -7.55 -21.97
C ASP A 626 -17.06 -6.86 -20.63
N ALA A 627 -16.81 -7.61 -19.56
CA ALA A 627 -16.46 -7.06 -18.24
C ALA A 627 -15.17 -6.22 -18.27
N ILE A 628 -14.11 -6.72 -18.93
CA ILE A 628 -12.84 -5.99 -19.10
C ILE A 628 -13.07 -4.68 -19.84
N PHE A 629 -13.85 -4.73 -20.93
CA PHE A 629 -14.09 -3.59 -21.79
C PHE A 629 -15.00 -2.54 -21.14
N ASP A 630 -15.97 -2.97 -20.34
CA ASP A 630 -16.83 -2.07 -19.57
C ASP A 630 -16.00 -1.23 -18.58
N GLU A 631 -15.09 -1.87 -17.83
CA GLU A 631 -14.16 -1.16 -16.95
C GLU A 631 -13.26 -0.18 -17.71
N LYS A 632 -12.74 -0.57 -18.87
CA LYS A 632 -11.96 0.31 -19.74
C LYS A 632 -12.78 1.54 -20.17
N VAL A 633 -14.03 1.37 -20.58
CA VAL A 633 -14.89 2.49 -20.99
C VAL A 633 -15.17 3.42 -19.81
N LYS A 634 -15.52 2.86 -18.66
CA LYS A 634 -15.76 3.61 -17.42
C LYS A 634 -14.51 4.27 -16.85
N SER A 635 -13.32 3.85 -17.29
CA SER A 635 -12.03 4.26 -16.72
C SER A 635 -11.94 3.89 -15.23
N VAL A 636 -12.50 2.75 -14.85
CA VAL A 636 -12.49 2.21 -13.49
C VAL A 636 -11.48 1.08 -13.42
N ASN A 637 -10.77 0.96 -12.30
CA ASN A 637 -9.85 -0.15 -12.07
C ASN A 637 -10.38 -1.01 -10.91
N SER A 638 -10.75 -2.25 -11.20
CA SER A 638 -11.12 -3.22 -10.17
C SER A 638 -10.46 -4.58 -10.43
N PRO A 639 -10.50 -5.51 -9.45
CA PRO A 639 -9.99 -6.87 -9.64
C PRO A 639 -10.76 -7.68 -10.70
N ILE A 640 -11.87 -7.18 -11.25
CA ILE A 640 -12.70 -7.88 -12.25
C ILE A 640 -11.93 -8.06 -13.55
N SER A 641 -11.27 -7.04 -14.10
CA SER A 641 -10.48 -7.19 -15.34
C SER A 641 -9.38 -8.23 -15.20
N GLU A 642 -8.61 -8.19 -14.10
CA GLU A 642 -7.51 -9.14 -13.86
C GLU A 642 -8.03 -10.57 -13.76
N LYS A 643 -9.09 -10.80 -12.97
CA LYS A 643 -9.72 -12.12 -12.83
C LYS A 643 -10.32 -12.62 -14.14
N SER A 644 -10.98 -11.74 -14.89
CA SER A 644 -11.55 -12.04 -16.21
C SER A 644 -10.45 -12.54 -17.15
N MET A 645 -9.31 -11.86 -17.20
CA MET A 645 -8.18 -12.26 -18.02
C MET A 645 -7.60 -13.61 -17.59
N GLN A 646 -7.46 -13.85 -16.28
CA GLN A 646 -7.02 -15.15 -15.75
C GLN A 646 -7.96 -16.30 -16.16
N TYR A 647 -9.27 -16.08 -16.14
CA TYR A 647 -10.24 -17.07 -16.61
C TYR A 647 -10.13 -17.33 -18.12
N ILE A 648 -10.00 -16.27 -18.94
CA ILE A 648 -9.82 -16.38 -20.39
C ILE A 648 -8.56 -17.21 -20.71
N GLU A 649 -7.42 -16.90 -20.08
CA GLU A 649 -6.18 -17.66 -20.28
C GLU A 649 -6.32 -19.11 -19.83
N LYS A 650 -6.96 -19.36 -18.69
CA LYS A 650 -7.20 -20.72 -18.19
C LYS A 650 -8.01 -21.57 -19.17
N VAL A 651 -9.01 -20.97 -19.81
CA VAL A 651 -9.81 -21.63 -20.85
C VAL A 651 -8.91 -21.94 -22.06
N PHE A 652 -8.24 -20.95 -22.64
CA PHE A 652 -7.45 -21.16 -23.85
C PHE A 652 -6.22 -22.05 -23.67
N LYS A 653 -5.65 -22.12 -22.45
CA LYS A 653 -4.50 -22.99 -22.14
C LYS A 653 -4.75 -24.46 -22.48
N ASN A 654 -5.99 -24.91 -22.34
CA ASN A 654 -6.39 -26.29 -22.62
C ASN A 654 -7.41 -26.41 -23.76
N TYR A 655 -7.79 -25.31 -24.38
CA TYR A 655 -8.74 -25.30 -25.48
C TYR A 655 -8.12 -25.93 -26.74
N LYS A 656 -8.91 -26.76 -27.41
CA LYS A 656 -8.56 -27.39 -28.68
C LYS A 656 -9.47 -26.82 -29.76
N PHE A 657 -8.87 -26.18 -30.76
CA PHE A 657 -9.55 -25.53 -31.88
C PHE A 657 -10.19 -26.51 -32.87
#